data_AF-A0A960VI96-F1
#
_entry.id   AF-A0A960VI96-F1
#
_cell.length_a   1.000
_cell.length_b   1.000
_cell.length_c   1.000
_cell.angle_alpha   90.00
_cell.angle_beta   90.00
_cell.angle_gamma   90.00
#
_symmetry.space_group_name_H-M   'P 1'
#
loop_
_entity.id
_entity.type
_entity.pdbx_description
1 polymer ?
#
loop_
_entity_poly.entity_id
_entity_poly.type
_entity_poly.pdbx_seq_one_letter_code
_entity_poly.pdbx_strand_id
1 'polypeptide(L)'
;MRAVSPFRCHRIAFLACVLVPVLAGPAAPPAAAQAIDRDAYLTYVPLEYPPLVARPRANVDFALFGDPAAPGFIDVDPRDGIDDRRGRRLHELAARFGPIMVANTTNLPMDFRRFMADSRSFNLYVDTWSLAGGAPARVRSREIALGDIVDAPCGDTAAAEHDPAGDCLLLDLLERYHPEHPDWPRLAPRVVDADENFEVMFFDFPGEDPETWKAEFENEFSRLLPERYHDYLKVFMHPFIQEHRTGPRAEPRYELVLQYYFFYPTNDGGNDHEGDWEHINVSVTPHGSHDRLLRAAELQTILDGTGDDNELVIRYIDYYFHHQVYRMDFTRPDAYAAREAWERQVEDIAPELYNERRTWRAIRRVAWWDDKETVVNTHPICYIGADNKGLDQLLSPPGGTNRDSHGTYPFTGLYKDIGPGGATEQINAFFDGRKWYRRHGGDVSGSDQQKFGRGHAVPYTTRKRIEVVPDWECVLEPVLTDVEMRRDWFWLLLPVRWGYPATQSPFAGVVAHAETGNLSPFGPNSQPHWNRVGGDGGSHRYEPHSFETLFPLGLQDSFVNSWGYLNLTLPVIASVPPIDFAWRLVAYPFRRALQRNDPVFFPTEKIPSRLVGLTAGFSRSQFNEEVALLVLNGDPGIEQLVMFAITEPDGLVSAAADVPPAEHWWWQISFYLGDRFSTQNTLLHSRSDLRINAVGRTGTSHTAATELNLWEYAGSFRYDLTGRALRPFLKLGYGWTWYRAENGRFDGIPLTSPDGRWLSQPSFDSLGDLLPSSWHWGAGLELVSYRSGAPFPGGIDFSLVAEATRTHASLDVDTWLLIDQSSNNFQDSVIQQVGMDRWTFSLGLTMGL
;
A
#
# COMPACT_ATOMS: atom_id res chain seq x y z
N MET A 1 -6.91 -14.56 -54.31
CA MET A 1 -7.00 -14.44 -52.84
C MET A 1 -5.78 -15.16 -52.27
N ARG A 2 -4.81 -14.42 -51.72
CA ARG A 2 -3.59 -15.00 -51.14
C ARG A 2 -3.95 -15.61 -49.79
N ALA A 3 -3.77 -16.91 -49.63
CA ALA A 3 -3.89 -17.59 -48.35
C ALA A 3 -2.86 -17.00 -47.38
N VAL A 4 -3.33 -16.37 -46.31
CA VAL A 4 -2.50 -15.92 -45.19
C VAL A 4 -2.02 -17.17 -44.45
N SER A 5 -0.71 -17.30 -44.23
CA SER A 5 -0.14 -18.49 -43.59
C SER A 5 -0.64 -18.65 -42.14
N PRO A 6 -0.82 -19.90 -41.66
CA PRO A 6 -1.38 -20.18 -40.33
C PRO A 6 -0.57 -19.59 -39.15
N PHE A 7 0.71 -19.24 -39.35
CA PHE A 7 1.56 -18.64 -38.32
C PHE A 7 1.52 -17.10 -38.24
N ARG A 8 1.17 -16.38 -39.33
CA ARG A 8 0.80 -14.95 -39.19
C ARG A 8 -0.45 -14.81 -38.34
N CYS A 9 -1.37 -15.77 -38.44
CA CYS A 9 -2.49 -15.91 -37.52
C CYS A 9 -2.07 -16.28 -36.09
N HIS A 10 -1.00 -17.06 -35.85
CA HIS A 10 -0.52 -17.34 -34.48
C HIS A 10 0.19 -16.14 -33.82
N ARG A 11 0.93 -15.32 -34.57
CA ARG A 11 1.53 -14.07 -34.04
C ARG A 11 0.46 -13.04 -33.67
N ILE A 12 -0.61 -12.94 -34.48
CA ILE A 12 -1.78 -12.10 -34.19
C ILE A 12 -2.67 -12.74 -33.10
N ALA A 13 -2.81 -14.07 -33.09
CA ALA A 13 -3.57 -14.80 -32.08
C ALA A 13 -2.86 -14.84 -30.73
N PHE A 14 -1.55 -14.66 -30.64
CA PHE A 14 -0.85 -14.44 -29.36
C PHE A 14 -1.11 -13.02 -28.82
N LEU A 15 -1.12 -12.02 -29.71
CA LEU A 15 -1.63 -10.69 -29.37
C LEU A 15 -3.09 -10.78 -28.91
N ALA A 16 -3.92 -11.61 -29.55
CA ALA A 16 -5.29 -11.85 -29.12
C ALA A 16 -5.38 -12.70 -27.84
N CYS A 17 -4.59 -13.75 -27.63
CA CYS A 17 -4.68 -14.62 -26.45
C CYS A 17 -3.97 -14.05 -25.21
N VAL A 18 -3.12 -13.03 -25.37
CA VAL A 18 -2.50 -12.29 -24.26
C VAL A 18 -3.17 -10.93 -24.02
N LEU A 19 -3.66 -10.22 -25.06
CA LEU A 19 -4.44 -8.97 -24.87
C LEU A 19 -5.96 -9.16 -24.80
N VAL A 20 -6.58 -10.15 -25.46
CA VAL A 20 -8.05 -10.28 -25.49
C VAL A 20 -8.63 -10.91 -24.22
N PRO A 21 -8.06 -11.92 -23.53
CA PRO A 21 -8.61 -12.28 -22.22
C PRO A 21 -8.39 -11.19 -21.16
N VAL A 22 -7.44 -10.28 -21.40
CA VAL A 22 -7.20 -9.07 -20.59
C VAL A 22 -8.19 -7.93 -20.93
N LEU A 23 -8.78 -7.93 -22.14
CA LEU A 23 -9.78 -6.95 -22.60
C LEU A 23 -11.23 -7.48 -22.63
N ALA A 24 -11.45 -8.78 -22.49
CA ALA A 24 -12.73 -9.44 -22.75
C ALA A 24 -13.12 -10.49 -21.68
N GLY A 25 -12.48 -10.49 -20.51
CA GLY A 25 -13.07 -11.14 -19.34
C GLY A 25 -14.45 -10.52 -19.09
N PRO A 26 -15.51 -11.30 -18.81
CA PRO A 26 -16.77 -10.73 -18.40
C PRO A 26 -16.47 -9.89 -17.16
N ALA A 27 -16.60 -8.57 -17.28
CA ALA A 27 -16.69 -7.71 -16.11
C ALA A 27 -17.78 -8.32 -15.25
N ALA A 28 -17.41 -8.88 -14.10
CA ALA A 28 -18.40 -9.15 -13.08
C ALA A 28 -19.16 -7.82 -12.90
N PRO A 29 -20.50 -7.83 -12.91
CA PRO A 29 -21.23 -6.60 -12.67
C PRO A 29 -20.65 -6.00 -11.38
N PRO A 30 -20.28 -4.71 -11.41
CA PRO A 30 -19.67 -4.08 -10.26
C PRO A 30 -20.61 -4.31 -9.08
N ALA A 31 -20.06 -4.83 -7.98
CA ALA A 31 -20.66 -4.56 -6.68
C ALA A 31 -20.43 -3.06 -6.47
N ALA A 32 -21.30 -2.23 -7.08
CA ALA A 32 -21.50 -0.88 -6.62
C ALA A 32 -21.81 -1.00 -5.12
N ALA A 33 -21.23 -0.13 -4.30
CA ALA A 33 -21.47 -0.10 -2.85
C ALA A 33 -22.94 0.23 -2.59
N GLN A 34 -23.85 -0.73 -2.83
CA GLN A 34 -25.24 -0.63 -2.44
C GLN A 34 -25.29 -0.84 -0.95
N ALA A 35 -26.05 -0.02 -0.22
CA ALA A 35 -26.31 -0.28 1.19
C ALA A 35 -26.84 -1.72 1.37
N ILE A 36 -26.32 -2.41 2.39
CA ILE A 36 -26.92 -3.67 2.81
C ILE A 36 -28.30 -3.32 3.36
N ASP A 37 -29.35 -4.01 2.89
CA ASP A 37 -30.72 -3.75 3.33
C ASP A 37 -30.81 -3.70 4.86
N ARG A 38 -31.60 -2.75 5.39
CA ARG A 38 -31.79 -2.55 6.83
C ARG A 38 -32.34 -3.79 7.53
N ASP A 39 -33.04 -4.65 6.81
CA ASP A 39 -33.54 -5.93 7.30
C ASP A 39 -32.54 -7.10 7.14
N ALA A 40 -31.30 -6.83 6.69
CA ALA A 40 -30.25 -7.85 6.50
C ALA A 40 -28.90 -7.53 7.16
N TYR A 41 -28.62 -6.28 7.56
CA TYR A 41 -27.27 -5.89 8.00
C TYR A 41 -26.76 -6.63 9.23
N LEU A 42 -27.63 -7.16 10.10
CA LEU A 42 -27.18 -7.83 11.32
C LEU A 42 -26.33 -9.09 11.05
N THR A 43 -26.46 -9.73 9.88
CA THR A 43 -25.60 -10.85 9.48
C THR A 43 -24.12 -10.44 9.34
N TYR A 44 -23.84 -9.15 9.19
CA TYR A 44 -22.49 -8.60 9.01
C TYR A 44 -21.93 -8.03 10.32
N VAL A 45 -22.79 -7.65 11.25
CA VAL A 45 -22.40 -6.97 12.51
C VAL A 45 -22.05 -8.01 13.60
N PRO A 46 -20.90 -7.83 14.31
CA PRO A 46 -20.58 -8.61 15.49
C PRO A 46 -21.66 -8.50 16.57
N LEU A 47 -22.01 -9.63 17.18
CA LEU A 47 -23.00 -9.72 18.26
C LEU A 47 -22.35 -9.46 19.64
N GLU A 48 -21.52 -8.43 19.71
CA GLU A 48 -20.80 -8.01 20.90
C GLU A 48 -20.58 -6.49 20.86
N TYR A 49 -20.68 -5.86 22.03
CA TYR A 49 -20.32 -4.46 22.22
C TYR A 49 -18.90 -4.33 22.78
N PRO A 50 -18.08 -3.41 22.24
CA PRO A 50 -16.77 -3.15 22.82
C PRO A 50 -16.89 -2.56 24.23
N PRO A 51 -16.02 -2.97 25.18
CA PRO A 51 -15.96 -2.34 26.49
C PRO A 51 -15.51 -0.88 26.38
N LEU A 52 -16.00 -0.01 27.28
CA LEU A 52 -15.39 1.29 27.49
C LEU A 52 -14.02 1.13 28.18
N VAL A 53 -13.03 1.88 27.72
CA VAL A 53 -11.70 1.86 28.35
C VAL A 53 -11.70 2.82 29.54
N ALA A 54 -11.52 2.26 30.75
CA ALA A 54 -11.51 3.04 31.99
C ALA A 54 -10.32 4.00 32.08
N ARG A 55 -10.50 5.07 32.84
CA ARG A 55 -9.47 6.08 33.12
C ARG A 55 -8.24 5.52 33.85
N PRO A 56 -7.02 5.98 33.50
CA PRO A 56 -5.83 5.72 34.27
C PRO A 56 -5.95 6.22 35.70
N ARG A 57 -5.40 5.46 36.66
CA ARG A 57 -5.32 5.88 38.06
C ARG A 57 -4.65 7.24 38.24
N ALA A 58 -3.64 7.54 37.42
CA ALA A 58 -2.94 8.82 37.49
C ALA A 58 -3.84 10.02 37.10
N ASN A 59 -4.85 9.83 36.24
CA ASN A 59 -5.82 10.91 35.95
C ASN A 59 -6.55 11.34 37.23
N VAL A 60 -6.89 10.37 38.09
CA VAL A 60 -7.53 10.60 39.39
C VAL A 60 -6.54 11.19 40.40
N ASP A 61 -5.36 10.58 40.55
CA ASP A 61 -4.37 10.99 41.56
C ASP A 61 -3.88 12.45 41.36
N PHE A 62 -3.91 12.96 40.12
CA PHE A 62 -3.54 14.34 39.78
C PHE A 62 -4.73 15.28 39.55
N ALA A 63 -5.97 14.81 39.74
CA ALA A 63 -7.19 15.55 39.43
C ALA A 63 -7.12 16.20 38.05
N LEU A 64 -6.83 15.38 37.02
CA LEU A 64 -6.58 15.83 35.64
C LEU A 64 -7.76 16.64 35.08
N PHE A 65 -8.99 16.30 35.47
CA PHE A 65 -10.22 17.00 35.09
C PHE A 65 -10.83 17.82 36.25
N GLY A 66 -10.12 17.93 37.38
CA GLY A 66 -10.66 18.46 38.63
C GLY A 66 -11.17 17.35 39.56
N ASP A 67 -11.45 17.72 40.81
CA ASP A 67 -12.02 16.83 41.82
C ASP A 67 -13.43 17.34 42.16
N PRO A 68 -14.50 16.65 41.72
CA PRO A 68 -15.88 17.05 42.00
C PRO A 68 -16.22 17.15 43.50
N ALA A 69 -15.46 16.47 44.38
CA ALA A 69 -15.64 16.56 45.82
C ALA A 69 -14.96 17.81 46.43
N ALA A 70 -14.10 18.50 45.67
CA ALA A 70 -13.40 19.68 46.15
C ALA A 70 -14.35 20.90 46.20
N PRO A 71 -14.34 21.72 47.27
CA PRO A 71 -15.21 22.90 47.39
C PRO A 71 -15.03 23.97 46.30
N GLY A 72 -13.92 23.90 45.55
CA GLY A 72 -13.58 24.85 44.49
C GLY A 72 -13.86 24.34 43.08
N PHE A 73 -14.44 23.15 42.92
CA PHE A 73 -14.81 22.60 41.61
C PHE A 73 -15.96 23.40 41.01
N ILE A 74 -15.77 23.87 39.78
CA ILE A 74 -16.78 24.62 39.02
C ILE A 74 -16.79 24.07 37.59
N ASP A 75 -17.93 23.59 37.12
CA ASP A 75 -18.15 23.05 35.77
C ASP A 75 -19.41 23.71 35.19
N VAL A 76 -19.22 24.82 34.48
CA VAL A 76 -20.34 25.63 33.94
C VAL A 76 -20.07 26.24 32.57
N ASP A 77 -18.81 26.36 32.12
CA ASP A 77 -18.48 27.01 30.84
C ASP A 77 -17.26 26.35 30.14
N PRO A 78 -17.50 25.31 29.31
CA PRO A 78 -18.79 24.61 29.11
C PRO A 78 -19.12 23.64 30.24
N ARG A 79 -20.36 23.11 30.27
CA ARG A 79 -20.68 21.94 31.10
C ARG A 79 -20.16 20.68 30.42
N ASP A 80 -19.08 20.13 30.94
CA ASP A 80 -18.36 19.00 30.32
C ASP A 80 -17.78 18.00 31.32
N GLY A 81 -18.04 18.14 32.62
CA GLY A 81 -17.46 17.29 33.65
C GLY A 81 -16.02 17.64 33.99
N ILE A 82 -15.50 18.78 33.48
CA ILE A 82 -14.16 19.28 33.74
C ILE A 82 -14.29 20.58 34.56
N ASP A 83 -13.46 20.71 35.61
CA ASP A 83 -13.33 21.98 36.31
C ASP A 83 -12.90 23.09 35.33
N ASP A 84 -13.65 24.19 35.22
CA ASP A 84 -13.45 25.28 34.26
C ASP A 84 -12.00 25.82 34.25
N ARG A 85 -11.35 25.89 35.42
CA ARG A 85 -9.95 26.35 35.49
C ARG A 85 -9.02 25.31 34.88
N ARG A 86 -9.23 24.04 35.18
CA ARG A 86 -8.50 22.93 34.56
C ARG A 86 -8.79 22.83 33.06
N GLY A 87 -10.05 22.95 32.63
CA GLY A 87 -10.50 22.96 31.24
C GLY A 87 -9.79 24.04 30.42
N ARG A 88 -9.77 25.29 30.91
CA ARG A 88 -9.00 26.37 30.26
C ARG A 88 -7.53 26.02 30.04
N ARG A 89 -6.91 25.39 31.03
CA ARG A 89 -5.50 25.01 30.97
C ARG A 89 -5.24 23.84 30.01
N LEU A 90 -6.08 22.82 30.04
CA LEU A 90 -6.04 21.72 29.07
C LEU A 90 -6.22 22.25 27.64
N HIS A 91 -7.10 23.24 27.45
CA HIS A 91 -7.34 23.85 26.16
C HIS A 91 -6.15 24.68 25.64
N GLU A 92 -5.39 25.34 26.52
CA GLU A 92 -4.13 26.01 26.18
C GLU A 92 -3.08 25.02 25.70
N LEU A 93 -2.92 23.90 26.41
CA LEU A 93 -2.04 22.81 26.00
C LEU A 93 -2.50 22.23 24.65
N ALA A 94 -3.81 22.00 24.48
CA ALA A 94 -4.39 21.49 23.24
C ALA A 94 -4.11 22.40 22.04
N ALA A 95 -4.32 23.71 22.19
CA ALA A 95 -4.07 24.68 21.13
C ALA A 95 -2.59 24.74 20.75
N ARG A 96 -1.70 24.70 21.75
CA ARG A 96 -0.27 24.79 21.55
C ARG A 96 0.35 23.54 20.91
N PHE A 97 -0.17 22.37 21.26
CA PHE A 97 0.28 21.08 20.73
C PHE A 97 -0.65 20.52 19.65
N GLY A 98 -1.56 21.36 19.16
CA GLY A 98 -2.56 20.98 18.17
C GLY A 98 -1.93 20.67 16.80
N PRO A 99 -2.47 19.69 16.06
CA PRO A 99 -1.87 19.21 14.82
C PRO A 99 -2.04 20.20 13.66
N ILE A 100 -1.10 20.15 12.72
CA ILE A 100 -1.23 20.76 11.39
C ILE A 100 -1.35 19.62 10.38
N MET A 101 -2.52 19.50 9.77
CA MET A 101 -2.86 18.40 8.89
C MET A 101 -2.64 18.72 7.43
N VAL A 102 -1.82 17.93 6.75
CA VAL A 102 -1.58 18.01 5.32
C VAL A 102 -2.52 17.03 4.63
N ALA A 103 -3.51 17.55 3.92
CA ALA A 103 -4.52 16.72 3.28
C ALA A 103 -3.96 16.01 2.04
N ASN A 104 -3.91 14.68 2.06
CA ASN A 104 -3.75 13.85 0.87
C ASN A 104 -5.12 13.36 0.34
N THR A 105 -6.14 13.44 1.19
CA THR A 105 -7.59 13.29 0.93
C THR A 105 -8.27 14.63 0.59
N THR A 106 -9.53 14.59 0.18
CA THR A 106 -10.44 15.75 0.10
C THR A 106 -11.24 15.99 1.38
N ASN A 107 -11.30 15.01 2.28
CA ASN A 107 -11.99 15.10 3.56
C ASN A 107 -11.09 15.74 4.63
N LEU A 108 -11.72 16.30 5.65
CA LEU A 108 -11.06 16.88 6.81
C LEU A 108 -11.84 16.52 8.08
N PRO A 109 -11.19 16.54 9.26
CA PRO A 109 -11.88 16.31 10.52
C PRO A 109 -12.97 17.36 10.79
N MET A 110 -14.15 16.87 11.20
CA MET A 110 -15.35 17.67 11.40
C MET A 110 -15.88 17.65 12.83
N ASP A 111 -16.56 18.74 13.20
CA ASP A 111 -17.36 18.87 14.39
C ASP A 111 -18.69 18.14 14.19
N PHE A 112 -18.77 16.89 14.65
CA PHE A 112 -20.00 16.12 14.52
C PHE A 112 -21.21 16.81 15.20
N ARG A 113 -20.99 17.59 16.27
CA ARG A 113 -22.06 18.28 17.01
C ARG A 113 -22.71 19.37 16.18
N ARG A 114 -22.01 19.95 15.21
CA ARG A 114 -22.60 20.91 14.28
C ARG A 114 -23.66 20.25 13.39
N PHE A 115 -23.45 19.00 12.98
CA PHE A 115 -24.48 18.26 12.24
C PHE A 115 -25.64 17.85 13.15
N MET A 116 -25.40 17.51 14.41
CA MET A 116 -26.47 17.28 15.40
C MET A 116 -27.36 18.53 15.57
N ALA A 117 -26.76 19.72 15.60
CA ALA A 117 -27.47 20.97 15.83
C ALA A 117 -28.19 21.53 14.58
N ASP A 118 -27.64 21.32 13.38
CA ASP A 118 -28.14 21.94 12.14
C ASP A 118 -29.08 21.00 11.33
N SER A 119 -28.99 19.68 11.54
CA SER A 119 -29.71 18.73 10.69
C SER A 119 -31.08 18.31 11.23
N ARG A 120 -32.00 18.01 10.31
CA ARG A 120 -33.21 17.21 10.57
C ARG A 120 -32.94 15.69 10.50
N SER A 121 -31.69 15.28 10.31
CA SER A 121 -31.31 13.92 9.88
C SER A 121 -30.27 13.24 10.78
N PHE A 122 -29.71 13.89 11.79
CA PHE A 122 -28.77 13.28 12.74
C PHE A 122 -29.52 12.65 13.91
N ASN A 123 -30.33 11.65 13.58
CA ASN A 123 -31.12 10.94 14.56
C ASN A 123 -30.34 9.73 15.06
N LEU A 124 -30.50 9.41 16.34
CA LEU A 124 -29.99 8.15 16.88
C LEU A 124 -31.02 7.07 16.59
N TYR A 125 -30.65 6.08 15.79
CA TYR A 125 -31.47 4.91 15.52
C TYR A 125 -31.15 3.79 16.50
N VAL A 126 -32.19 3.09 16.95
CA VAL A 126 -32.07 1.90 17.80
C VAL A 126 -32.90 0.78 17.19
N ASP A 127 -32.22 -0.13 16.51
CA ASP A 127 -32.82 -1.30 15.88
C ASP A 127 -32.71 -2.51 16.82
N THR A 128 -33.85 -3.06 17.22
CA THR A 128 -33.92 -4.30 18.01
C THR A 128 -34.15 -5.48 17.09
N TRP A 129 -33.30 -6.49 17.20
CA TRP A 129 -33.31 -7.72 16.44
C TRP A 129 -33.61 -8.90 17.33
N SER A 130 -34.35 -9.87 16.83
CA SER A 130 -34.48 -11.19 17.44
C SER A 130 -33.51 -12.15 16.76
N LEU A 131 -32.71 -12.84 17.56
CA LEU A 131 -31.81 -13.91 17.09
C LEU A 131 -32.53 -15.28 17.06
N ALA A 132 -33.71 -15.37 17.69
CA ALA A 132 -34.48 -16.60 17.78
C ALA A 132 -35.03 -17.04 16.41
N GLY A 133 -34.84 -18.31 16.04
CA GLY A 133 -35.43 -18.89 14.83
C GLY A 133 -34.50 -19.03 13.62
N GLY A 134 -33.18 -18.86 13.79
CA GLY A 134 -32.15 -19.25 12.83
C GLY A 134 -31.59 -18.10 11.99
N ALA A 135 -32.44 -17.26 11.39
CA ALA A 135 -32.02 -16.04 10.71
C ALA A 135 -32.40 -14.83 11.59
N PRO A 136 -31.47 -13.89 11.86
CA PRO A 136 -31.80 -12.68 12.61
C PRO A 136 -32.90 -11.89 11.92
N ALA A 137 -33.90 -11.45 12.69
CA ALA A 137 -35.01 -10.66 12.17
C ALA A 137 -35.20 -9.39 12.99
N ARG A 138 -35.28 -8.23 12.33
CA ARG A 138 -35.54 -6.96 13.00
C ARG A 138 -36.98 -6.94 13.50
N VAL A 139 -37.17 -6.77 14.81
CA VAL A 139 -38.49 -6.79 15.47
C VAL A 139 -38.98 -5.40 15.86
N ARG A 140 -38.08 -4.43 15.99
CA ARG A 140 -38.42 -3.04 16.34
C ARG A 140 -37.35 -2.09 15.84
N SER A 141 -37.74 -0.88 15.46
CA SER A 141 -36.84 0.23 15.18
C SER A 141 -37.38 1.48 15.89
N ARG A 142 -36.50 2.21 16.58
CA ARG A 142 -36.81 3.49 17.24
C ARG A 142 -35.86 4.56 16.71
N GLU A 143 -36.34 5.80 16.70
CA GLU A 143 -35.60 6.97 16.25
C GLU A 143 -35.67 8.03 17.35
N ILE A 144 -34.52 8.59 17.72
CA ILE A 144 -34.41 9.65 18.72
C ILE A 144 -33.88 10.90 18.00
N ALA A 145 -34.75 11.90 17.86
CA ALA A 145 -34.39 13.19 17.28
C ALA A 145 -33.58 14.03 18.30
N LEU A 146 -32.27 14.05 18.16
CA LEU A 146 -31.36 14.70 19.12
C LEU A 146 -31.56 16.22 19.18
N GLY A 147 -31.98 16.84 18.08
CA GLY A 147 -32.28 18.28 18.01
C GLY A 147 -33.48 18.70 18.86
N ASP A 148 -34.36 17.76 19.24
CA ASP A 148 -35.55 18.03 20.05
C ASP A 148 -35.28 17.88 21.57
N ILE A 149 -34.08 17.40 21.97
CA ILE A 149 -33.66 17.22 23.36
C ILE A 149 -33.16 18.55 23.94
N VAL A 150 -34.07 19.52 24.09
CA VAL A 150 -33.70 20.87 24.59
C VAL A 150 -34.67 21.43 25.63
N ASP A 151 -35.94 21.02 25.59
CA ASP A 151 -37.02 21.80 26.22
C ASP A 151 -37.82 21.08 27.32
N ALA A 152 -37.69 19.76 27.51
CA ALA A 152 -38.44 19.03 28.54
C ALA A 152 -37.63 17.87 29.15
N PRO A 153 -37.18 17.96 30.41
CA PRO A 153 -36.58 16.83 31.09
C PRO A 153 -37.60 15.70 31.25
N CYS A 154 -37.15 14.46 31.16
CA CYS A 154 -37.98 13.31 31.46
C CYS A 154 -38.57 13.44 32.88
N GLY A 155 -39.90 13.53 33.00
CA GLY A 155 -40.59 13.64 34.30
C GLY A 155 -40.81 12.28 34.96
N ASP A 156 -40.99 12.26 36.28
CA ASP A 156 -41.24 11.06 37.12
C ASP A 156 -42.48 10.23 36.74
N THR A 157 -43.28 10.64 35.75
CA THR A 157 -44.49 9.94 35.35
C THR A 157 -44.21 8.98 34.19
N ALA A 158 -43.77 7.78 34.55
CA ALA A 158 -43.86 6.58 33.72
C ALA A 158 -45.33 6.22 33.43
N ALA A 159 -45.99 6.95 32.53
CA ALA A 159 -47.23 6.56 31.83
C ALA A 159 -47.75 7.73 30.98
N ALA A 160 -47.23 7.89 29.77
CA ALA A 160 -48.00 8.50 28.69
C ALA A 160 -48.10 7.46 27.56
N GLU A 161 -49.32 7.05 27.26
CA GLU A 161 -49.71 6.02 26.28
C GLU A 161 -49.46 6.44 24.82
N HIS A 162 -48.66 7.49 24.57
CA HIS A 162 -48.22 7.96 23.25
C HIS A 162 -46.74 8.33 23.36
N ASP A 163 -45.94 7.88 22.39
CA ASP A 163 -44.48 8.01 22.22
C ASP A 163 -43.72 8.80 23.31
N PRO A 164 -42.88 8.15 24.14
CA PRO A 164 -42.09 8.86 25.15
C PRO A 164 -41.19 9.92 24.48
N ALA A 165 -41.04 11.09 25.11
CA ALA A 165 -40.18 12.16 24.62
C ALA A 165 -38.75 11.63 24.36
N GLY A 166 -38.05 12.18 23.35
CA GLY A 166 -36.71 11.72 22.94
C GLY A 166 -35.71 11.69 24.10
N ASP A 167 -35.82 12.63 25.05
CA ASP A 167 -35.02 12.65 26.28
C ASP A 167 -35.25 11.43 27.18
N CYS A 168 -36.49 10.98 27.36
CA CYS A 168 -36.82 9.79 28.14
C CYS A 168 -36.29 8.51 27.49
N LEU A 169 -36.35 8.42 26.16
CA LEU A 169 -35.78 7.29 25.42
C LEU A 169 -34.26 7.23 25.57
N LEU A 170 -33.60 8.38 25.51
CA LEU A 170 -32.16 8.46 25.70
C LEU A 170 -31.74 8.12 27.14
N LEU A 171 -32.49 8.59 28.14
CA LEU A 171 -32.27 8.24 29.54
C LEU A 171 -32.44 6.73 29.78
N ASP A 172 -33.49 6.11 29.27
CA ASP A 172 -33.70 4.66 29.32
C ASP A 172 -32.53 3.88 28.70
N LEU A 173 -31.95 4.37 27.60
CA LEU A 173 -30.76 3.76 27.01
C LEU A 173 -29.55 3.89 27.94
N LEU A 174 -29.31 5.06 28.52
CA LEU A 174 -28.18 5.29 29.42
C LEU A 174 -28.27 4.46 30.71
N GLU A 175 -29.46 4.28 31.26
CA GLU A 175 -29.70 3.41 32.41
C GLU A 175 -29.48 1.93 32.03
N ARG A 176 -30.04 1.47 30.90
CA ARG A 176 -29.90 0.07 30.46
C ARG A 176 -28.47 -0.32 30.10
N TYR A 177 -27.73 0.59 29.47
CA TYR A 177 -26.34 0.40 29.03
C TYR A 177 -25.31 1.01 30.00
N HIS A 178 -25.71 1.27 31.26
CA HIS A 178 -24.85 1.88 32.25
C HIS A 178 -23.51 1.12 32.36
N PRO A 179 -22.34 1.75 32.14
CA PRO A 179 -21.06 1.06 32.05
C PRO A 179 -20.67 0.23 33.28
N GLU A 180 -21.07 0.68 34.48
CA GLU A 180 -20.74 0.01 35.74
C GLU A 180 -21.86 -0.90 36.28
N HIS A 181 -23.11 -0.65 35.88
CA HIS A 181 -24.32 -1.19 36.51
C HIS A 181 -25.43 -1.42 35.47
N PRO A 182 -25.18 -2.20 34.40
CA PRO A 182 -26.19 -2.37 33.36
C PRO A 182 -27.39 -3.14 33.90
N ASP A 183 -28.61 -2.62 33.66
CA ASP A 183 -29.86 -3.29 34.06
C ASP A 183 -30.00 -4.70 33.49
N TRP A 184 -29.34 -4.95 32.36
CA TRP A 184 -29.16 -6.28 31.78
C TRP A 184 -27.68 -6.69 31.85
N PRO A 185 -27.29 -7.52 32.83
CA PRO A 185 -25.89 -7.96 33.03
C PRO A 185 -25.25 -8.65 31.82
N ARG A 186 -26.05 -9.14 30.86
CA ARG A 186 -25.60 -9.76 29.61
C ARG A 186 -25.23 -8.77 28.50
N LEU A 187 -25.65 -7.49 28.63
CA LEU A 187 -25.18 -6.39 27.77
C LEU A 187 -23.81 -5.85 28.19
N ALA A 188 -23.25 -6.37 29.30
CA ALA A 188 -21.82 -6.28 29.56
C ALA A 188 -21.06 -6.86 28.36
N PRO A 189 -19.81 -6.45 28.10
CA PRO A 189 -19.09 -6.77 26.86
C PRO A 189 -18.72 -8.26 26.83
N ARG A 190 -19.69 -9.12 26.45
CA ARG A 190 -19.60 -10.55 26.09
C ARG A 190 -20.81 -10.98 25.24
N VAL A 191 -20.52 -11.92 24.33
CA VAL A 191 -21.39 -12.62 23.37
C VAL A 191 -22.86 -12.81 23.80
N VAL A 192 -23.79 -12.42 22.92
CA VAL A 192 -25.23 -12.60 23.08
C VAL A 192 -25.69 -13.99 22.64
N ASP A 193 -26.57 -14.63 23.42
CA ASP A 193 -27.12 -15.96 23.12
C ASP A 193 -28.10 -15.92 21.93
N ALA A 194 -28.17 -17.01 21.17
CA ALA A 194 -28.98 -17.11 19.95
C ALA A 194 -30.51 -17.01 20.17
N ASP A 195 -31.01 -17.15 21.40
CA ASP A 195 -32.44 -17.07 21.72
C ASP A 195 -32.88 -15.66 22.18
N GLU A 196 -31.99 -14.68 22.11
CA GLU A 196 -32.18 -13.36 22.70
C GLU A 196 -32.36 -12.23 21.66
N ASN A 197 -32.72 -11.05 22.15
CA ASN A 197 -32.76 -9.84 21.33
C ASN A 197 -31.43 -9.09 21.42
N PHE A 198 -30.97 -8.57 20.28
CA PHE A 198 -29.79 -7.70 20.17
C PHE A 198 -30.23 -6.33 19.66
N GLU A 199 -29.75 -5.25 20.28
CA GLU A 199 -29.99 -3.90 19.77
C GLU A 199 -28.76 -3.41 19.01
N VAL A 200 -28.95 -2.52 18.06
CA VAL A 200 -27.87 -1.83 17.37
C VAL A 200 -28.19 -0.35 17.38
N MET A 201 -27.29 0.45 17.94
CA MET A 201 -27.39 1.90 18.00
C MET A 201 -26.47 2.52 16.96
N PHE A 202 -26.99 3.42 16.13
CA PHE A 202 -26.20 4.06 15.10
C PHE A 202 -26.73 5.42 14.69
N PHE A 203 -25.84 6.23 14.12
CA PHE A 203 -26.19 7.45 13.40
C PHE A 203 -26.29 7.16 11.91
N ASP A 204 -27.24 7.79 11.23
CA ASP A 204 -27.43 7.72 9.78
C ASP A 204 -27.18 9.13 9.22
N PHE A 205 -25.92 9.46 8.88
CA PHE A 205 -25.60 10.78 8.34
C PHE A 205 -25.97 10.86 6.84
N PRO A 206 -25.89 12.02 6.15
CA PRO A 206 -26.80 12.29 5.04
C PRO A 206 -26.48 11.49 3.77
N GLY A 207 -27.21 10.39 3.57
CA GLY A 207 -27.28 9.65 2.31
C GLY A 207 -27.65 8.18 2.53
N GLU A 208 -28.31 7.55 1.55
CA GLU A 208 -28.69 6.13 1.62
C GLU A 208 -27.51 5.19 1.31
N ASP A 209 -26.33 5.73 0.96
CA ASP A 209 -25.12 4.98 0.60
C ASP A 209 -23.81 5.82 0.66
N PRO A 210 -22.61 5.18 0.65
CA PRO A 210 -21.32 5.89 0.67
C PRO A 210 -21.08 6.86 -0.52
N GLU A 211 -21.67 6.61 -1.70
CA GLU A 211 -21.47 7.48 -2.88
C GLU A 211 -22.19 8.82 -2.71
N THR A 212 -23.41 8.79 -2.18
CA THR A 212 -24.19 9.99 -1.84
C THR A 212 -23.56 10.78 -0.69
N TRP A 213 -22.93 10.08 0.27
CA TRP A 213 -22.13 10.73 1.32
C TRP A 213 -20.92 11.46 0.74
N LYS A 214 -20.16 10.80 -0.14
CA LYS A 214 -19.01 11.43 -0.78
C LYS A 214 -19.41 12.67 -1.58
N ALA A 215 -20.54 12.63 -2.28
CA ALA A 215 -21.08 13.77 -3.01
C ALA A 215 -21.50 14.95 -2.09
N GLU A 216 -21.95 14.69 -0.87
CA GLU A 216 -22.33 15.73 0.09
C GLU A 216 -21.11 16.51 0.61
N PHE A 217 -19.99 15.81 0.84
CA PHE A 217 -18.77 16.34 1.46
C PHE A 217 -17.67 16.75 0.47
N GLU A 218 -17.74 16.32 -0.79
CA GLU A 218 -16.78 16.67 -1.84
C GLU A 218 -17.46 17.39 -3.01
N ASN A 219 -17.00 18.60 -3.34
CA ASN A 219 -17.46 19.23 -4.57
C ASN A 219 -16.91 18.47 -5.80
N GLU A 220 -17.81 17.90 -6.61
CA GLU A 220 -17.47 17.05 -7.76
C GLU A 220 -16.48 17.70 -8.76
N PHE A 221 -16.58 19.03 -8.94
CA PHE A 221 -15.75 19.78 -9.90
C PHE A 221 -14.44 20.28 -9.28
N SER A 222 -14.51 20.90 -8.10
CA SER A 222 -13.34 21.52 -7.48
C SER A 222 -12.52 20.54 -6.65
N ARG A 223 -13.12 19.41 -6.22
CA ARG A 223 -12.49 18.42 -5.33
C ARG A 223 -12.03 19.06 -4.01
N LEU A 224 -12.83 20.01 -3.52
CA LEU A 224 -12.62 20.77 -2.29
C LEU A 224 -13.82 20.59 -1.35
N LEU A 225 -13.59 20.83 -0.06
CA LEU A 225 -14.65 20.89 0.93
C LEU A 225 -15.63 22.04 0.61
N PRO A 226 -16.96 21.80 0.56
CA PRO A 226 -17.96 22.85 0.40
C PRO A 226 -17.87 23.95 1.47
N GLU A 227 -18.09 25.21 1.07
CA GLU A 227 -18.00 26.38 1.95
C GLU A 227 -18.88 26.27 3.21
N ARG A 228 -20.05 25.62 3.10
CA ARG A 228 -20.96 25.40 4.25
C ARG A 228 -20.32 24.62 5.41
N TYR A 229 -19.28 23.83 5.15
CA TYR A 229 -18.60 23.01 6.16
C TYR A 229 -17.27 23.62 6.63
N HIS A 230 -16.87 24.79 6.14
CA HIS A 230 -15.58 25.39 6.54
C HIS A 230 -15.56 25.74 8.03
N ASP A 231 -16.69 26.13 8.59
CA ASP A 231 -16.85 26.42 10.02
C ASP A 231 -17.08 25.16 10.88
N TYR A 232 -17.17 23.98 10.26
CA TYR A 232 -17.33 22.70 10.94
C TYR A 232 -15.99 22.05 11.26
N LEU A 233 -14.86 22.59 10.79
CA LEU A 233 -13.55 21.97 11.02
C LEU A 233 -13.19 21.93 12.52
N LYS A 234 -13.09 20.72 13.08
CA LYS A 234 -12.73 20.50 14.48
C LYS A 234 -12.02 19.17 14.70
N VAL A 235 -11.17 19.12 15.73
CA VAL A 235 -10.59 17.90 16.29
C VAL A 235 -10.92 17.81 17.78
N PHE A 236 -10.86 16.61 18.34
CA PHE A 236 -11.18 16.33 19.73
C PHE A 236 -9.91 15.92 20.47
N MET A 237 -9.50 16.65 21.50
CA MET A 237 -8.31 16.37 22.29
C MET A 237 -8.72 15.75 23.63
N HIS A 238 -8.35 14.49 23.83
CA HIS A 238 -8.48 13.79 25.09
C HIS A 238 -7.11 13.72 25.81
N PRO A 239 -6.94 14.35 26.97
CA PRO A 239 -5.70 14.28 27.72
C PRO A 239 -5.72 13.09 28.69
N PHE A 240 -4.57 12.44 28.86
CA PHE A 240 -4.39 11.44 29.91
C PHE A 240 -2.96 11.38 30.45
N ILE A 241 -2.81 10.76 31.61
CA ILE A 241 -1.53 10.59 32.30
C ILE A 241 -1.20 9.10 32.33
N GLN A 242 -0.14 8.72 31.62
CA GLN A 242 0.41 7.38 31.69
C GLN A 242 1.37 7.28 32.89
N GLU A 243 1.11 6.33 33.80
CA GLU A 243 2.04 5.99 34.87
C GLU A 243 2.95 4.84 34.43
N HIS A 244 4.26 5.02 34.65
CA HIS A 244 5.28 4.01 34.43
C HIS A 244 5.93 3.64 35.77
N ARG A 245 5.93 2.33 36.07
CA ARG A 245 6.65 1.76 37.22
C ARG A 245 7.65 0.71 36.75
N THR A 246 8.93 0.93 37.04
CA THR A 246 10.01 -0.04 36.73
C THR A 246 10.16 -1.11 37.81
N GLY A 247 9.22 -1.21 38.75
CA GLY A 247 9.15 -2.25 39.78
C GLY A 247 8.19 -1.89 40.91
N PRO A 248 7.86 -2.84 41.82
CA PRO A 248 6.83 -2.63 42.84
C PRO A 248 7.13 -1.53 43.87
N ARG A 249 8.43 -1.19 44.04
CA ARG A 249 8.92 -0.18 44.98
C ARG A 249 9.56 1.03 44.28
N ALA A 250 9.60 1.04 42.95
CA ALA A 250 10.13 2.18 42.22
C ALA A 250 9.17 3.36 42.36
N GLU A 251 9.72 4.57 42.49
CA GLU A 251 8.88 5.76 42.38
C GLU A 251 8.22 5.79 41.00
N PRO A 252 6.90 6.04 40.95
CA PRO A 252 6.22 6.21 39.67
C PRO A 252 6.81 7.40 38.91
N ARG A 253 6.86 7.23 37.59
CA ARG A 253 7.17 8.29 36.64
C ARG A 253 6.02 8.43 35.68
N TYR A 254 5.84 9.62 35.16
CA TYR A 254 4.62 9.98 34.45
C TYR A 254 4.92 10.53 33.07
N GLU A 255 3.92 10.43 32.21
CA GLU A 255 3.87 11.06 30.92
C GLU A 255 2.51 11.72 30.74
N LEU A 256 2.51 12.97 30.28
CA LEU A 256 1.28 13.68 29.89
C LEU A 256 1.11 13.50 28.38
N VAL A 257 0.01 12.89 27.99
CA VAL A 257 -0.33 12.61 26.60
C VAL A 257 -1.56 13.40 26.21
N LEU A 258 -1.50 14.05 25.05
CA LEU A 258 -2.65 14.67 24.40
C LEU A 258 -3.02 13.79 23.19
N GLN A 259 -4.13 13.08 23.29
CA GLN A 259 -4.65 12.21 22.24
C GLN A 259 -5.63 13.01 21.39
N TYR A 260 -5.28 13.27 20.13
CA TYR A 260 -6.14 14.01 19.21
C TYR A 260 -6.89 13.04 18.33
N TYR A 261 -8.21 13.02 18.45
CA TYR A 261 -9.16 12.26 17.66
C TYR A 261 -9.75 13.10 16.52
N PHE A 262 -9.95 12.43 15.38
CA PHE A 262 -10.33 13.01 14.11
C PHE A 262 -11.57 12.28 13.60
N PHE A 263 -12.70 12.98 13.60
CA PHE A 263 -13.93 12.43 13.03
C PHE A 263 -14.02 12.76 11.55
N TYR A 264 -14.05 11.74 10.70
CA TYR A 264 -14.36 11.88 9.29
C TYR A 264 -15.76 11.36 9.02
N PRO A 265 -16.58 12.07 8.22
CA PRO A 265 -17.92 11.60 7.90
C PRO A 265 -17.93 10.28 7.11
N THR A 266 -16.97 10.02 6.24
CA THR A 266 -16.95 8.80 5.41
C THR A 266 -15.51 8.39 5.20
N ASN A 267 -15.26 7.10 5.00
CA ASN A 267 -13.97 6.53 4.59
C ASN A 267 -14.13 5.82 3.23
N ASP A 268 -13.19 6.06 2.30
CA ASP A 268 -13.06 5.28 1.07
C ASP A 268 -11.71 4.55 1.05
N GLY A 269 -11.78 3.23 1.05
CA GLY A 269 -10.70 2.31 1.39
C GLY A 269 -10.86 0.96 0.71
N GLY A 270 -10.14 -0.09 1.12
CA GLY A 270 -10.54 -1.47 0.75
C GLY A 270 -11.90 -1.90 1.38
N ASN A 271 -12.51 -0.99 2.13
CA ASN A 271 -13.28 -1.15 3.34
C ASN A 271 -14.21 0.08 3.49
N ASP A 272 -14.96 0.42 2.44
CA ASP A 272 -15.79 1.64 2.44
C ASP A 272 -16.83 1.59 3.55
N HIS A 273 -16.88 2.58 4.43
CA HIS A 273 -17.88 2.67 5.50
C HIS A 273 -18.21 4.12 5.87
N GLU A 274 -19.32 4.26 6.59
CA GLU A 274 -19.81 5.52 7.12
C GLU A 274 -19.21 5.80 8.50
N GLY A 275 -18.82 7.06 8.71
CA GLY A 275 -18.07 7.51 9.86
C GLY A 275 -16.66 6.93 9.95
N ASP A 276 -15.74 7.72 10.49
CA ASP A 276 -14.42 7.21 10.85
C ASP A 276 -13.83 8.01 12.00
N TRP A 277 -13.05 7.32 12.84
CA TRP A 277 -12.37 7.89 14.00
C TRP A 277 -10.90 7.47 13.97
N GLU A 278 -10.06 8.42 13.61
CA GLU A 278 -8.61 8.27 13.58
C GLU A 278 -7.97 9.11 14.68
N HIS A 279 -6.72 8.83 15.04
CA HIS A 279 -6.06 9.61 16.07
C HIS A 279 -4.52 9.64 16.01
N ILE A 280 -3.95 10.56 16.78
CA ILE A 280 -2.53 10.57 17.15
C ILE A 280 -2.39 10.76 18.66
N ASN A 281 -1.25 10.32 19.20
CA ASN A 281 -0.83 10.70 20.55
C ASN A 281 0.33 11.68 20.49
N VAL A 282 0.28 12.73 21.30
CA VAL A 282 1.37 13.70 21.46
C VAL A 282 1.81 13.69 22.92
N SER A 283 3.04 13.22 23.16
CA SER A 283 3.63 13.27 24.50
C SER A 283 4.29 14.64 24.73
N VAL A 284 3.94 15.29 25.84
CA VAL A 284 4.40 16.64 26.18
C VAL A 284 5.31 16.60 27.41
N THR A 285 6.42 17.33 27.34
CA THR A 285 7.42 17.39 28.41
C THR A 285 8.20 18.71 28.39
N PRO A 286 8.78 19.17 29.52
CA PRO A 286 9.72 20.28 29.52
C PRO A 286 10.99 19.94 28.74
N HIS A 287 11.51 20.91 27.99
CA HIS A 287 12.71 20.81 27.16
C HIS A 287 13.91 20.29 27.95
N GLY A 288 14.10 20.74 29.20
CA GLY A 288 15.18 20.27 30.06
C GLY A 288 15.03 18.84 30.61
N SER A 289 13.97 18.12 30.27
CA SER A 289 13.68 16.77 30.80
C SER A 289 13.07 15.82 29.75
N HIS A 290 13.21 16.13 28.47
CA HIS A 290 12.60 15.35 27.40
C HIS A 290 13.20 13.94 27.23
N ASP A 291 14.42 13.73 27.70
CA ASP A 291 15.14 12.44 27.68
C ASP A 291 14.64 11.43 28.74
N ARG A 292 13.76 11.85 29.65
CA ARG A 292 13.25 11.01 30.75
C ARG A 292 11.76 11.25 31.02
N LEU A 293 11.16 10.36 31.79
CA LEU A 293 9.77 10.51 32.24
C LEU A 293 9.68 11.55 33.39
N LEU A 294 8.50 12.14 33.56
CA LEU A 294 8.23 13.21 34.51
C LEU A 294 8.13 12.68 35.94
N ARG A 295 8.53 13.52 36.89
CA ARG A 295 8.19 13.37 38.30
C ARG A 295 6.82 13.99 38.58
N ALA A 296 6.17 13.58 39.67
CA ALA A 296 4.86 14.11 40.08
C ALA A 296 4.84 15.65 40.16
N ALA A 297 5.86 16.27 40.76
CA ALA A 297 5.92 17.72 40.89
C ALA A 297 6.06 18.46 39.54
N GLU A 298 6.76 17.84 38.58
CA GLU A 298 6.95 18.40 37.24
C GLU A 298 5.62 18.33 36.47
N LEU A 299 4.93 17.19 36.53
CA LEU A 299 3.60 17.03 35.96
C LEU A 299 2.60 18.05 36.56
N GLN A 300 2.58 18.19 37.88
CA GLN A 300 1.71 19.15 38.56
C GLN A 300 1.99 20.60 38.09
N THR A 301 3.26 20.95 37.88
CA THR A 301 3.66 22.28 37.38
C THR A 301 3.08 22.56 35.99
N ILE A 302 3.10 21.55 35.11
CA ILE A 302 2.51 21.63 33.76
C ILE A 302 0.98 21.79 33.86
N LEU A 303 0.34 20.94 34.65
CA LEU A 303 -1.11 20.92 34.81
C LEU A 303 -1.61 22.23 35.42
N ASP A 304 -0.90 22.81 36.39
CA ASP A 304 -1.34 24.04 37.07
C ASP A 304 -0.95 25.33 36.32
N GLY A 305 -0.14 25.22 35.26
CA GLY A 305 0.34 26.36 34.47
C GLY A 305 1.27 27.28 35.25
N THR A 306 2.03 26.74 36.21
CA THR A 306 2.92 27.54 37.08
C THR A 306 4.36 27.61 36.59
N GLY A 307 4.72 26.81 35.57
CA GLY A 307 6.04 26.83 34.92
C GLY A 307 6.11 27.79 33.71
N ASP A 308 7.29 27.91 33.10
CA ASP A 308 7.42 28.58 31.80
C ASP A 308 6.95 27.63 30.71
N ASP A 309 5.76 27.93 30.20
CA ASP A 309 5.21 27.20 29.10
C ASP A 309 6.18 27.17 27.92
N ASN A 310 6.89 28.24 27.57
CA ASN A 310 7.76 28.25 26.38
C ASN A 310 8.84 27.17 26.38
N GLU A 311 9.11 26.54 27.53
CA GLU A 311 10.01 25.39 27.64
C GLU A 311 9.36 24.03 27.30
N LEU A 312 8.04 23.91 27.15
CA LEU A 312 7.40 22.64 26.77
C LEU A 312 7.64 22.28 25.30
N VAL A 313 7.97 21.02 25.07
CA VAL A 313 8.27 20.44 23.75
C VAL A 313 7.57 19.10 23.55
N ILE A 314 7.50 18.64 22.30
CA ILE A 314 7.02 17.31 21.96
C ILE A 314 8.12 16.29 22.26
N ARG A 315 7.82 15.28 23.08
CA ARG A 315 8.73 14.15 23.32
C ARG A 315 8.69 13.13 22.18
N TYR A 316 7.49 12.68 21.84
CA TYR A 316 7.22 11.82 20.71
C TYR A 316 5.80 12.03 20.20
N ILE A 317 5.56 11.56 18.98
CA ILE A 317 4.22 11.49 18.39
C ILE A 317 3.98 10.04 17.95
N ASP A 318 2.87 9.45 18.37
CA ASP A 318 2.40 8.20 17.79
C ASP A 318 1.39 8.51 16.69
N TYR A 319 1.71 8.07 15.48
CA TYR A 319 0.89 8.18 14.29
C TYR A 319 0.18 6.84 14.07
N TYR A 320 -1.14 6.81 14.25
CA TYR A 320 -1.95 5.62 14.00
C TYR A 320 -2.49 5.65 12.57
N PHE A 321 -2.45 4.48 11.94
CA PHE A 321 -3.04 4.25 10.62
C PHE A 321 -3.44 2.78 10.56
N HIS A 322 -4.74 2.52 10.41
CA HIS A 322 -5.31 1.17 10.49
C HIS A 322 -4.95 0.47 11.82
N HIS A 323 -4.41 -0.74 11.75
CA HIS A 323 -3.96 -1.53 12.89
C HIS A 323 -2.47 -1.28 13.23
N GLN A 324 -1.87 -0.22 12.69
CA GLN A 324 -0.43 0.06 12.79
C GLN A 324 -0.17 1.39 13.50
N VAL A 325 0.96 1.48 14.19
CA VAL A 325 1.41 2.70 14.87
C VAL A 325 2.88 2.99 14.58
N TYR A 326 3.17 4.18 14.07
CA TYR A 326 4.52 4.69 13.89
C TYR A 326 4.85 5.72 14.98
N ARG A 327 5.89 5.45 15.78
CA ARG A 327 6.38 6.40 16.79
C ARG A 327 7.48 7.28 16.21
N MET A 328 7.20 8.58 16.12
CA MET A 328 8.21 9.60 15.84
C MET A 328 8.82 10.10 17.15
N ASP A 329 10.00 9.59 17.50
CA ASP A 329 10.71 9.93 18.75
C ASP A 329 11.68 11.10 18.55
N PHE A 330 11.51 12.18 19.33
CA PHE A 330 12.37 13.37 19.29
C PHE A 330 13.53 13.30 20.29
N THR A 331 13.58 12.27 21.14
CA THR A 331 14.53 12.16 22.25
C THR A 331 15.81 11.45 21.90
N ARG A 332 15.81 10.62 20.84
CA ARG A 332 16.97 9.83 20.44
C ARG A 332 17.05 9.61 18.91
N PRO A 333 18.02 10.23 18.23
CA PRO A 333 18.91 11.29 18.71
C PRO A 333 18.12 12.54 19.14
N ASP A 334 18.61 13.28 20.13
CA ASP A 334 17.93 14.46 20.71
C ASP A 334 17.75 15.57 19.66
N ALA A 335 16.54 15.64 19.11
CA ALA A 335 16.19 16.58 18.05
C ALA A 335 16.31 18.05 18.47
N TYR A 336 16.32 18.33 19.79
CA TYR A 336 16.41 19.67 20.35
C TYR A 336 17.83 20.04 20.82
N ALA A 337 18.77 19.08 20.87
CA ALA A 337 20.18 19.36 21.15
C ALA A 337 20.76 20.35 20.13
N ALA A 338 21.81 21.08 20.55
CA ALA A 338 22.61 21.90 19.65
C ALA A 338 23.12 21.06 18.47
N ARG A 339 23.16 21.65 17.28
CA ARG A 339 23.43 20.94 16.02
C ARG A 339 24.67 20.04 16.06
N GLU A 340 25.78 20.56 16.56
CA GLU A 340 27.04 19.81 16.69
C GLU A 340 26.96 18.63 17.67
N ALA A 341 26.13 18.75 18.72
CA ALA A 341 25.88 17.65 19.64
C ALA A 341 24.99 16.58 19.01
N TRP A 342 23.96 16.99 18.28
CA TRP A 342 23.08 16.08 17.56
C TRP A 342 23.81 15.33 16.43
N GLU A 343 24.64 16.02 15.64
CA GLU A 343 25.44 15.38 14.58
C GLU A 343 26.37 14.31 15.16
N ARG A 344 26.99 14.57 16.32
CA ARG A 344 27.78 13.57 17.06
C ARG A 344 26.92 12.39 17.53
N GLN A 345 25.75 12.64 18.11
CA GLN A 345 24.84 11.55 18.52
C GLN A 345 24.42 10.69 17.32
N VAL A 346 24.11 11.30 16.18
CA VAL A 346 23.79 10.58 14.94
C VAL A 346 24.96 9.71 14.50
N GLU A 347 26.20 10.18 14.62
CA GLU A 347 27.41 9.40 14.34
C GLU A 347 27.57 8.22 15.30
N ASP A 348 27.41 8.47 16.60
CA ASP A 348 27.61 7.51 17.69
C ASP A 348 26.54 6.41 17.78
N ILE A 349 25.29 6.72 17.39
CA ILE A 349 24.20 5.74 17.40
C ILE A 349 24.29 4.86 16.14
N ALA A 350 24.46 3.56 16.36
CA ALA A 350 24.39 2.57 15.30
C ALA A 350 22.92 2.48 14.81
N PRO A 351 22.64 2.71 13.52
CA PRO A 351 21.30 2.55 12.99
C PRO A 351 20.90 1.07 13.01
N GLU A 352 19.70 0.78 13.50
CA GLU A 352 19.09 -0.55 13.49
C GLU A 352 18.31 -0.78 12.19
N LEU A 353 17.77 0.30 11.61
CA LEU A 353 16.99 0.27 10.38
C LEU A 353 17.75 0.83 9.18
N TYR A 354 17.33 0.43 7.98
CA TYR A 354 17.91 0.96 6.75
C TYR A 354 17.48 2.41 6.52
N ASN A 355 18.47 3.28 6.23
CA ASN A 355 18.32 4.72 6.10
C ASN A 355 17.72 5.41 7.34
N GLU A 356 17.83 4.83 8.52
CA GLU A 356 17.31 5.43 9.76
C GLU A 356 17.86 6.84 10.02
N ARG A 357 19.13 7.07 9.69
CA ARG A 357 19.77 8.40 9.76
C ARG A 357 19.06 9.45 8.90
N ARG A 358 18.43 9.07 7.79
CA ARG A 358 17.59 9.96 6.98
C ARG A 358 16.31 10.33 7.73
N THR A 359 15.70 9.35 8.40
CA THR A 359 14.55 9.56 9.27
C THR A 359 14.89 10.49 10.43
N TRP A 360 16.00 10.28 11.14
CA TRP A 360 16.44 11.19 12.21
C TRP A 360 16.63 12.63 11.73
N ARG A 361 17.20 12.84 10.54
CA ARG A 361 17.29 14.17 9.91
C ARG A 361 15.92 14.78 9.62
N ALA A 362 14.96 13.97 9.18
CA ALA A 362 13.60 14.42 8.94
C ALA A 362 12.89 14.81 10.25
N ILE A 363 13.04 14.01 11.31
CA ILE A 363 12.51 14.28 12.66
C ILE A 363 13.08 15.61 13.18
N ARG A 364 14.42 15.79 13.16
CA ARG A 364 15.04 17.07 13.54
C ARG A 364 14.53 18.22 12.68
N ARG A 365 14.31 18.01 11.38
CA ARG A 365 13.77 19.06 10.52
C ARG A 365 12.37 19.50 10.95
N VAL A 366 11.52 18.56 11.38
CA VAL A 366 10.15 18.82 11.88
C VAL A 366 10.17 19.46 13.27
N ALA A 367 11.19 19.20 14.10
CA ALA A 367 11.33 19.77 15.44
C ALA A 367 11.54 21.30 15.44
N TRP A 368 11.93 21.90 14.31
CA TRP A 368 12.29 23.31 14.20
C TRP A 368 11.62 24.01 13.01
N TRP A 369 10.99 25.15 13.25
CA TRP A 369 10.32 25.97 12.23
C TRP A 369 11.28 26.69 11.29
N ASP A 370 12.55 26.85 11.67
CA ASP A 370 13.55 27.60 10.93
C ASP A 370 14.87 26.85 10.75
N ASP A 371 15.64 27.28 9.74
CA ASP A 371 16.92 26.65 9.39
C ASP A 371 18.04 26.97 10.39
N LYS A 372 17.85 28.01 11.23
CA LYS A 372 18.78 28.36 12.31
C LYS A 372 18.48 27.61 13.60
N GLU A 373 17.40 26.83 13.65
CA GLU A 373 17.00 26.03 14.82
C GLU A 373 16.84 26.93 16.06
N THR A 374 16.08 28.03 15.90
CA THR A 374 15.80 29.02 16.96
C THR A 374 14.35 28.99 17.44
N VAL A 375 13.44 28.45 16.63
CA VAL A 375 12.02 28.36 16.97
C VAL A 375 11.60 26.89 16.96
N VAL A 376 11.35 26.35 18.16
CA VAL A 376 10.85 24.98 18.32
C VAL A 376 9.45 24.86 17.72
N ASN A 377 9.21 23.77 17.01
CA ASN A 377 7.88 23.42 16.56
C ASN A 377 7.16 22.59 17.64
N THR A 378 6.05 23.10 18.15
CA THR A 378 5.17 22.38 19.09
C THR A 378 3.98 21.73 18.41
N HIS A 379 3.88 21.76 17.08
CA HIS A 379 2.74 21.25 16.33
C HIS A 379 3.10 19.96 15.57
N PRO A 380 2.41 18.84 15.85
CA PRO A 380 2.47 17.63 15.02
C PRO A 380 2.16 17.96 13.55
N ILE A 381 2.91 17.37 12.62
CA ILE A 381 2.61 17.48 11.19
C ILE A 381 2.04 16.14 10.73
N CYS A 382 0.77 16.13 10.36
CA CYS A 382 0.00 14.92 10.10
C CYS A 382 -0.41 14.86 8.63
N TYR A 383 0.05 13.87 7.86
CA TYR A 383 -0.49 13.63 6.52
C TYR A 383 -1.73 12.75 6.65
N ILE A 384 -2.89 13.23 6.22
CA ILE A 384 -4.16 12.53 6.39
C ILE A 384 -4.67 11.96 5.07
N GLY A 385 -5.20 10.74 5.12
CA GLY A 385 -5.62 9.95 3.95
C GLY A 385 -4.45 9.49 3.08
N ALA A 386 -4.68 8.52 2.21
CA ALA A 386 -3.63 7.96 1.36
C ALA A 386 -4.20 7.34 0.10
N ASP A 387 -3.50 7.44 -1.03
CA ASP A 387 -3.88 6.74 -2.26
C ASP A 387 -3.69 5.23 -2.05
N ASN A 388 -4.78 4.47 -1.94
CA ASN A 388 -4.77 3.02 -1.80
C ASN A 388 -4.25 2.36 -3.10
N LYS A 389 -3.34 1.40 -2.94
CA LYS A 389 -2.76 0.57 -4.01
C LYS A 389 -3.00 -0.92 -3.77
N GLY A 390 -4.04 -1.27 -3.02
CA GLY A 390 -4.47 -2.62 -2.73
C GLY A 390 -5.03 -3.36 -3.93
N LEU A 391 -5.49 -4.59 -3.69
CA LEU A 391 -6.09 -5.44 -4.73
C LEU A 391 -7.49 -4.96 -5.14
N ASP A 392 -8.17 -4.19 -4.29
CA ASP A 392 -9.43 -3.50 -4.61
C ASP A 392 -9.29 -2.64 -5.88
N GLN A 393 -8.12 -2.03 -6.09
CA GLN A 393 -7.82 -1.26 -7.29
C GLN A 393 -7.88 -2.09 -8.57
N LEU A 394 -7.74 -3.41 -8.51
CA LEU A 394 -7.87 -4.30 -9.67
C LEU A 394 -9.34 -4.60 -10.00
N LEU A 395 -10.24 -4.39 -9.05
CA LEU A 395 -11.67 -4.71 -9.16
C LEU A 395 -12.51 -3.46 -9.48
N SER A 396 -11.99 -2.26 -9.23
CA SER A 396 -12.69 -0.99 -9.46
C SER A 396 -12.61 -0.50 -10.92
N PRO A 397 -13.60 0.26 -11.42
CA PRO A 397 -13.52 0.92 -12.71
C PRO A 397 -12.47 2.06 -12.73
N PRO A 398 -11.85 2.37 -13.88
CA PRO A 398 -10.98 3.52 -14.03
C PRO A 398 -11.72 4.83 -13.73
N GLY A 399 -11.00 5.79 -13.14
CA GLY A 399 -11.53 7.12 -12.78
C GLY A 399 -11.88 7.30 -11.31
N GLY A 400 -12.05 6.22 -10.55
CA GLY A 400 -12.20 6.26 -9.09
C GLY A 400 -10.93 6.73 -8.38
N THR A 401 -11.06 7.21 -7.15
CA THR A 401 -9.90 7.63 -6.34
C THR A 401 -10.10 7.13 -4.92
N ASN A 402 -9.57 5.95 -4.61
CA ASN A 402 -9.58 5.38 -3.26
C ASN A 402 -8.46 6.05 -2.45
N ARG A 403 -8.76 7.18 -1.82
CA ARG A 403 -7.75 8.09 -1.24
C ARG A 403 -8.09 8.56 0.17
N ASP A 404 -9.26 8.18 0.64
CA ASP A 404 -9.91 8.60 1.85
C ASP A 404 -9.83 7.45 2.87
N SER A 405 -8.69 6.73 2.90
CA SER A 405 -8.41 5.68 3.90
C SER A 405 -8.21 6.22 5.33
N HIS A 406 -8.18 7.56 5.46
CA HIS A 406 -8.02 8.41 6.65
C HIS A 406 -6.92 8.11 7.67
N GLY A 407 -6.09 7.08 7.45
CA GLY A 407 -4.87 6.86 8.22
C GLY A 407 -4.00 8.12 8.32
N THR A 408 -3.34 8.29 9.47
CA THR A 408 -2.54 9.48 9.77
C THR A 408 -1.05 9.18 9.71
N TYR A 409 -0.32 9.79 8.77
CA TYR A 409 1.06 9.47 8.45
C TYR A 409 2.06 10.57 8.85
N PRO A 410 3.29 10.21 9.25
CA PRO A 410 4.33 11.17 9.63
C PRO A 410 5.03 11.84 8.42
N PHE A 411 5.11 11.14 7.29
CA PHE A 411 5.92 11.55 6.15
C PHE A 411 5.23 11.24 4.82
N THR A 412 5.70 11.89 3.76
CA THR A 412 5.37 11.51 2.39
C THR A 412 6.10 10.24 2.00
N GLY A 413 5.46 9.34 1.25
CA GLY A 413 6.07 8.06 0.90
C GLY A 413 5.05 7.01 0.46
N LEU A 414 5.59 5.84 0.13
CA LEU A 414 4.81 4.63 -0.12
C LEU A 414 4.94 3.71 1.10
N TYR A 415 3.84 3.39 1.77
CA TYR A 415 3.82 2.58 2.99
C TYR A 415 3.33 1.18 2.67
N LYS A 416 4.17 0.18 2.97
CA LYS A 416 3.92 -1.24 2.64
C LYS A 416 3.24 -1.99 3.78
N ASP A 417 2.34 -2.90 3.40
CA ASP A 417 1.65 -3.85 4.29
C ASP A 417 0.92 -3.16 5.45
N ILE A 418 0.21 -2.08 5.17
CA ILE A 418 -0.49 -1.30 6.22
C ILE A 418 -2.02 -1.39 6.12
N GLY A 419 -2.56 -1.56 4.92
CA GLY A 419 -4.01 -1.68 4.72
C GLY A 419 -4.48 -3.14 4.73
N PRO A 420 -5.81 -3.37 4.68
CA PRO A 420 -6.42 -4.70 4.61
C PRO A 420 -5.80 -5.58 3.52
N GLY A 421 -5.59 -6.87 3.82
CA GLY A 421 -5.00 -7.81 2.85
C GLY A 421 -3.53 -7.53 2.48
N GLY A 422 -2.81 -6.70 3.24
CA GLY A 422 -1.45 -6.29 2.93
C GLY A 422 -1.38 -5.20 1.87
N ALA A 423 -2.39 -4.34 1.80
CA ALA A 423 -2.42 -3.22 0.87
C ALA A 423 -1.30 -2.21 1.16
N THR A 424 -0.81 -1.61 0.06
CA THR A 424 0.14 -0.50 0.09
C THR A 424 -0.65 0.81 -0.01
N GLU A 425 -0.26 1.86 0.72
CA GLU A 425 -0.83 3.20 0.52
C GLU A 425 0.25 4.24 0.20
N GLN A 426 -0.12 5.29 -0.55
CA GLN A 426 0.79 6.33 -0.97
C GLN A 426 0.36 7.74 -0.53
N ILE A 427 1.32 8.44 0.09
CA ILE A 427 1.23 9.86 0.44
C ILE A 427 2.07 10.66 -0.56
N ASN A 428 1.40 11.41 -1.44
CA ASN A 428 2.05 12.21 -2.47
C ASN A 428 1.86 13.73 -2.29
N ALA A 429 0.96 14.17 -1.41
CA ALA A 429 0.89 15.56 -0.99
C ALA A 429 2.23 16.02 -0.40
N PHE A 430 2.76 17.18 -0.81
CA PHE A 430 4.02 17.71 -0.28
C PHE A 430 3.79 18.89 0.64
N PHE A 431 4.46 18.87 1.79
CA PHE A 431 4.47 20.01 2.70
C PHE A 431 5.90 20.35 3.13
N ASP A 432 6.27 21.62 2.99
CA ASP A 432 7.51 22.18 3.55
C ASP A 432 7.14 23.15 4.67
N GLY A 433 7.12 22.64 5.90
CA GLY A 433 6.69 23.38 7.09
C GLY A 433 7.42 24.70 7.30
N ARG A 434 8.74 24.74 7.05
CA ARG A 434 9.53 25.97 7.23
C ARG A 434 9.15 27.05 6.22
N LYS A 435 8.90 26.64 4.98
CA LYS A 435 8.42 27.55 3.92
C LYS A 435 7.01 28.03 4.22
N TRP A 436 6.15 27.15 4.72
CA TRP A 436 4.79 27.48 5.13
C TRP A 436 4.81 28.49 6.29
N TYR A 437 5.55 28.21 7.37
CA TYR A 437 5.70 29.10 8.52
C TYR A 437 6.19 30.51 8.14
N ARG A 438 7.24 30.60 7.30
CA ARG A 438 7.75 31.90 6.81
C ARG A 438 6.72 32.69 6.00
N ARG A 439 5.90 32.03 5.19
CA ARG A 439 4.87 32.70 4.37
C ARG A 439 3.75 33.30 5.22
N HIS A 440 3.43 32.69 6.35
CA HIS A 440 2.40 33.16 7.27
C HIS A 440 2.98 34.08 8.36
N GLY A 441 4.21 34.58 8.19
CA GLY A 441 4.82 35.50 9.17
C GLY A 441 5.03 34.89 10.56
N GLY A 442 5.06 33.55 10.65
CA GLY A 442 5.12 32.81 11.90
C GLY A 442 3.77 32.54 12.57
N ASP A 443 2.66 32.99 11.99
CA ASP A 443 1.32 32.60 12.43
C ASP A 443 0.99 31.17 12.01
N VAL A 444 0.67 30.34 12.98
CA VAL A 444 0.31 28.92 12.81
C VAL A 444 -1.18 28.66 13.07
N SER A 445 -1.99 29.71 13.26
CA SER A 445 -3.44 29.63 13.50
C SER A 445 -4.25 29.26 12.25
N GLY A 446 -3.71 29.56 11.06
CA GLY A 446 -4.40 29.41 9.77
C GLY A 446 -5.66 30.27 9.64
N SER A 447 -5.67 31.42 10.31
CA SER A 447 -6.78 32.38 10.31
C SER A 447 -7.10 32.96 8.92
N ASP A 448 -6.15 32.90 7.98
CA ASP A 448 -6.28 33.36 6.60
C ASP A 448 -6.62 32.24 5.60
N GLN A 449 -6.77 31.00 6.07
CA GLN A 449 -7.01 29.85 5.21
C GLN A 449 -8.45 29.81 4.69
N GLN A 450 -8.58 29.88 3.36
CA GLN A 450 -9.87 29.84 2.65
C GLN A 450 -10.07 28.59 1.79
N LYS A 451 -9.05 27.73 1.68
CA LYS A 451 -9.08 26.53 0.83
C LYS A 451 -8.70 25.28 1.62
N PHE A 452 -9.53 24.27 1.45
CA PHE A 452 -9.54 23.02 2.19
C PHE A 452 -9.67 21.87 1.20
N GLY A 453 -8.62 21.06 1.09
CA GLY A 453 -8.55 19.95 0.16
C GLY A 453 -7.12 19.51 -0.09
N ARG A 454 -6.93 18.58 -1.02
CA ARG A 454 -5.64 17.92 -1.25
C ARG A 454 -4.49 18.90 -1.49
N GLY A 455 -3.37 18.66 -0.81
CA GLY A 455 -2.15 19.47 -0.86
C GLY A 455 -2.18 20.71 0.05
N HIS A 456 -3.31 21.02 0.68
CA HIS A 456 -3.39 22.08 1.68
C HIS A 456 -3.01 21.57 3.07
N ALA A 457 -2.37 22.45 3.85
CA ALA A 457 -2.12 22.23 5.27
C ALA A 457 -3.16 23.01 6.08
N VAL A 458 -3.82 22.33 7.03
CA VAL A 458 -4.91 22.87 7.86
C VAL A 458 -4.47 22.82 9.32
N PRO A 459 -4.25 23.97 9.98
CA PRO A 459 -3.89 23.98 11.38
C PRO A 459 -5.11 23.84 12.29
N TYR A 460 -5.01 22.94 13.26
CA TYR A 460 -5.95 22.77 14.37
C TYR A 460 -5.26 23.22 15.66
N THR A 461 -4.93 24.51 15.72
CA THR A 461 -4.06 25.12 16.75
C THR A 461 -4.76 26.22 17.54
N THR A 462 -6.08 26.38 17.36
CA THR A 462 -6.87 27.43 18.00
C THR A 462 -8.01 26.82 18.80
N ARG A 463 -8.48 27.57 19.81
CA ARG A 463 -9.56 27.07 20.67
C ARG A 463 -10.86 26.75 19.92
N LYS A 464 -11.12 27.45 18.82
CA LYS A 464 -12.33 27.21 18.01
C LYS A 464 -12.31 25.88 17.26
N ARG A 465 -11.12 25.35 16.96
CA ARG A 465 -10.92 24.14 16.16
C ARG A 465 -10.61 22.90 17.01
N ILE A 466 -10.57 23.03 18.34
CA ILE A 466 -10.24 21.92 19.23
C ILE A 466 -11.29 21.86 20.33
N GLU A 467 -11.87 20.69 20.56
CA GLU A 467 -12.68 20.39 21.73
C GLU A 467 -11.83 19.63 22.74
N VAL A 468 -11.94 19.91 24.04
CA VAL A 468 -11.34 19.05 25.08
C VAL A 468 -12.36 17.99 25.47
N VAL A 469 -11.96 16.72 25.51
CA VAL A 469 -12.84 15.59 25.82
C VAL A 469 -12.38 14.93 27.13
N PRO A 470 -13.24 14.82 28.15
CA PRO A 470 -12.89 14.19 29.41
C PRO A 470 -12.85 12.66 29.31
N ASP A 471 -12.40 12.01 30.39
CA ASP A 471 -12.73 10.61 30.64
C ASP A 471 -14.25 10.43 30.75
N TRP A 472 -14.79 9.31 30.25
CA TRP A 472 -16.24 9.04 30.27
C TRP A 472 -16.80 8.97 31.70
N GLU A 473 -15.97 8.60 32.69
CA GLU A 473 -16.33 8.60 34.11
C GLU A 473 -16.67 10.01 34.64
N CYS A 474 -16.17 11.09 34.02
CA CYS A 474 -16.46 12.45 34.45
C CYS A 474 -17.87 12.90 34.07
N VAL A 475 -18.44 12.33 33.01
CA VAL A 475 -19.77 12.69 32.50
C VAL A 475 -20.86 11.71 32.91
N LEU A 476 -20.50 10.53 33.45
CA LEU A 476 -21.43 9.45 33.79
C LEU A 476 -22.63 9.90 34.65
N GLU A 477 -22.40 10.52 35.81
CA GLU A 477 -23.48 10.99 36.68
C GLU A 477 -24.19 12.25 36.14
N PRO A 478 -23.46 13.26 35.61
CA PRO A 478 -24.10 14.43 35.00
C PRO A 478 -25.07 14.10 33.88
N VAL A 479 -24.77 13.16 32.97
CA VAL A 479 -25.69 12.84 31.85
C VAL A 479 -27.01 12.22 32.31
N LEU A 480 -27.04 11.56 33.47
CA LEU A 480 -28.25 10.96 34.00
C LEU A 480 -29.17 12.03 34.61
N THR A 481 -28.59 13.12 35.12
CA THR A 481 -29.31 14.12 35.93
C THR A 481 -29.56 15.44 35.20
N ASP A 482 -28.78 15.76 34.17
CA ASP A 482 -28.84 17.01 33.42
C ASP A 482 -29.09 16.73 31.93
N VAL A 483 -30.19 17.28 31.39
CA VAL A 483 -30.61 17.13 30.00
C VAL A 483 -29.59 17.70 29.00
N GLU A 484 -28.92 18.80 29.34
CA GLU A 484 -27.92 19.42 28.48
C GLU A 484 -26.68 18.53 28.38
N MET A 485 -26.19 18.05 29.52
CA MET A 485 -25.09 17.08 29.57
C MET A 485 -25.45 15.80 28.82
N ARG A 486 -26.68 15.29 29.01
CA ARG A 486 -27.18 14.10 28.33
C ARG A 486 -27.10 14.24 26.82
N ARG A 487 -27.64 15.33 26.27
CA ARG A 487 -27.62 15.62 24.84
C ARG A 487 -26.19 15.67 24.29
N ASP A 488 -25.27 16.30 25.01
CA ASP A 488 -23.95 16.63 24.49
C ASP A 488 -22.90 15.52 24.68
N TRP A 489 -23.15 14.57 25.59
CA TRP A 489 -22.16 13.57 26.03
C TRP A 489 -22.65 12.11 26.06
N PHE A 490 -23.92 11.79 25.74
CA PHE A 490 -24.40 10.39 25.72
C PHE A 490 -23.53 9.45 24.86
N TRP A 491 -22.93 9.96 23.79
CA TRP A 491 -22.11 9.21 22.85
C TRP A 491 -20.77 8.72 23.46
N LEU A 492 -20.33 9.30 24.59
CA LEU A 492 -19.19 8.79 25.37
C LEU A 492 -19.55 7.60 26.27
N LEU A 493 -20.83 7.22 26.34
CA LEU A 493 -21.29 6.17 27.25
C LEU A 493 -22.01 5.05 26.52
N LEU A 494 -22.78 5.39 25.48
CA LEU A 494 -23.50 4.42 24.67
C LEU A 494 -22.60 3.82 23.58
N PRO A 495 -22.74 2.52 23.26
CA PRO A 495 -22.01 1.87 22.18
C PRO A 495 -22.63 2.20 20.82
N VAL A 496 -22.52 3.47 20.41
CA VAL A 496 -23.07 3.97 19.16
C VAL A 496 -22.09 3.75 18.01
N ARG A 497 -22.59 3.21 16.91
CA ARG A 497 -21.90 3.16 15.63
C ARG A 497 -22.02 4.49 14.88
N TRP A 498 -20.91 5.01 14.39
CA TRP A 498 -20.80 6.35 13.82
C TRP A 498 -21.18 6.43 12.34
N GLY A 499 -22.15 5.64 11.92
CA GLY A 499 -22.62 5.53 10.54
C GLY A 499 -23.56 4.34 10.43
N TYR A 500 -24.13 4.13 9.24
CA TYR A 500 -24.94 2.97 8.94
C TYR A 500 -24.15 1.67 9.24
N PRO A 501 -24.74 0.69 9.94
CA PRO A 501 -23.95 -0.35 10.60
C PRO A 501 -23.11 -1.23 9.68
N ALA A 502 -23.52 -1.42 8.41
CA ALA A 502 -22.78 -2.22 7.44
C ALA A 502 -23.05 -1.79 5.99
N THR A 503 -22.00 -1.65 5.21
CA THR A 503 -22.03 -1.32 3.78
C THR A 503 -21.58 -2.52 2.94
N GLN A 504 -21.90 -2.55 1.64
CA GLN A 504 -21.34 -3.58 0.76
C GLN A 504 -19.86 -3.35 0.50
N SER A 505 -19.06 -4.40 0.68
CA SER A 505 -17.61 -4.43 0.38
C SER A 505 -17.26 -5.80 -0.24
N PRO A 506 -16.21 -5.92 -1.07
CA PRO A 506 -15.83 -7.18 -1.72
C PRO A 506 -15.67 -8.41 -0.81
N PHE A 507 -15.42 -8.20 0.50
CA PHE A 507 -15.28 -9.28 1.49
C PHE A 507 -16.37 -9.30 2.57
N ALA A 508 -17.37 -8.43 2.45
CA ALA A 508 -18.48 -8.34 3.41
C ALA A 508 -19.25 -9.66 3.52
N GLY A 509 -19.44 -10.15 4.75
CA GLY A 509 -20.32 -11.29 5.03
C GLY A 509 -19.76 -12.66 4.61
N VAL A 510 -18.48 -12.76 4.21
CA VAL A 510 -17.79 -14.05 3.99
C VAL A 510 -17.77 -14.87 5.28
N VAL A 511 -17.60 -14.20 6.41
CA VAL A 511 -17.79 -14.76 7.76
C VAL A 511 -18.90 -13.96 8.42
N ALA A 512 -20.02 -14.61 8.74
CA ALA A 512 -21.13 -13.96 9.42
C ALA A 512 -20.69 -13.41 10.79
N HIS A 513 -21.18 -12.23 11.15
CA HIS A 513 -20.90 -11.54 12.41
C HIS A 513 -19.42 -11.23 12.67
N ALA A 514 -18.62 -11.07 11.62
CA ALA A 514 -17.21 -10.69 11.73
C ALA A 514 -16.97 -9.32 11.07
N GLU A 515 -16.09 -8.53 11.70
CA GLU A 515 -15.57 -7.31 11.09
C GLU A 515 -14.72 -7.68 9.87
N THR A 516 -15.25 -7.42 8.69
CA THR A 516 -14.55 -7.61 7.40
C THR A 516 -14.12 -6.29 6.78
N GLY A 517 -14.24 -5.19 7.53
CA GLY A 517 -13.84 -3.85 7.13
C GLY A 517 -14.94 -2.99 6.56
N ASN A 518 -16.20 -3.38 6.68
CA ASN A 518 -17.33 -2.70 6.05
C ASN A 518 -18.35 -2.18 7.07
N LEU A 519 -17.94 -2.11 8.34
CA LEU A 519 -18.80 -1.66 9.42
C LEU A 519 -18.36 -0.27 9.88
N SER A 520 -19.33 0.60 10.11
CA SER A 520 -19.09 1.89 10.75
C SER A 520 -18.49 1.69 12.15
N PRO A 521 -17.45 2.45 12.55
CA PRO A 521 -16.77 2.25 13.82
C PRO A 521 -17.61 2.70 15.02
N PHE A 522 -17.24 2.22 16.21
CA PHE A 522 -17.74 2.77 17.47
C PHE A 522 -16.99 4.06 17.84
N GLY A 523 -17.51 4.78 18.84
CA GLY A 523 -16.88 6.00 19.37
C GLY A 523 -15.47 5.78 19.92
N PRO A 524 -14.69 6.87 20.07
CA PRO A 524 -13.26 6.79 20.40
C PRO A 524 -12.99 6.13 21.76
N ASN A 525 -13.86 6.33 22.74
CA ASN A 525 -13.85 5.72 24.10
C ASN A 525 -14.04 4.20 24.11
N SER A 526 -14.66 3.64 23.06
CA SER A 526 -14.78 2.20 22.85
C SER A 526 -13.61 1.62 22.06
N GLN A 527 -12.73 2.47 21.51
CA GLN A 527 -11.55 1.99 20.83
C GLN A 527 -10.50 1.50 21.86
N PRO A 528 -9.83 0.37 21.59
CA PRO A 528 -8.79 -0.15 22.49
C PRO A 528 -7.63 0.80 22.77
N HIS A 529 -7.45 1.87 22.00
CA HIS A 529 -6.36 2.87 22.13
C HIS A 529 -6.70 4.04 23.04
N TRP A 530 -7.96 4.21 23.45
CA TRP A 530 -8.34 5.22 24.41
C TRP A 530 -7.51 5.08 25.69
N ASN A 531 -6.94 6.19 26.20
CA ASN A 531 -6.08 6.18 27.39
C ASN A 531 -4.81 5.29 27.26
N ARG A 532 -4.29 5.06 26.05
CA ARG A 532 -3.11 4.21 25.81
C ARG A 532 -2.15 4.81 24.77
N VAL A 533 -0.88 4.39 24.81
CA VAL A 533 0.19 4.87 23.91
C VAL A 533 0.84 3.73 23.11
N GLY A 534 1.44 4.05 21.97
CA GLY A 534 2.16 3.10 21.13
C GLY A 534 1.29 1.91 20.72
N GLY A 535 1.88 0.70 20.76
CA GLY A 535 1.20 -0.55 20.41
C GLY A 535 0.25 -1.08 21.49
N ASP A 536 0.11 -0.39 22.61
CA ASP A 536 -0.82 -0.79 23.66
C ASP A 536 -2.26 -0.65 23.14
N GLY A 537 -3.10 -1.64 23.43
CA GLY A 537 -4.45 -1.71 22.87
C GLY A 537 -4.58 -2.45 21.54
N GLY A 538 -3.53 -3.11 21.04
CA GLY A 538 -3.66 -4.04 19.91
C GLY A 538 -3.20 -3.49 18.56
N SER A 539 -2.62 -2.28 18.51
CA SER A 539 -1.89 -1.83 17.32
C SER A 539 -0.54 -2.53 17.23
N HIS A 540 -0.14 -2.83 16.01
CA HIS A 540 1.18 -3.34 15.71
C HIS A 540 2.16 -2.19 15.49
N ARG A 541 3.36 -2.29 16.06
CA ARG A 541 4.38 -1.26 15.88
C ARG A 541 4.92 -1.31 14.45
N TYR A 542 4.85 -0.17 13.76
CA TYR A 542 5.37 0.00 12.41
C TYR A 542 6.74 0.69 12.46
N GLU A 543 7.82 -0.09 12.39
CA GLU A 543 9.21 0.40 12.40
C GLU A 543 9.89 0.19 11.04
N PRO A 544 9.60 1.06 10.05
CA PRO A 544 9.96 0.76 8.68
C PRO A 544 11.41 1.09 8.34
N HIS A 545 12.00 0.23 7.52
CA HIS A 545 13.14 0.56 6.67
C HIS A 545 12.70 1.56 5.60
N SER A 546 13.52 2.58 5.30
CA SER A 546 13.23 3.58 4.26
C SER A 546 14.09 3.36 3.02
N PHE A 547 13.47 3.07 1.88
CA PHE A 547 14.14 2.86 0.60
C PHE A 547 13.93 4.03 -0.35
N GLU A 548 14.88 4.25 -1.25
CA GLU A 548 14.64 5.14 -2.39
C GLU A 548 13.84 4.40 -3.46
N THR A 549 12.90 5.09 -4.11
CA THR A 549 12.01 4.58 -5.18
C THR A 549 12.71 4.29 -6.51
N LEU A 550 14.03 4.04 -6.50
CA LEU A 550 14.83 3.82 -7.71
C LEU A 550 14.25 2.70 -8.58
N PHE A 551 13.82 1.62 -7.92
CA PHE A 551 13.16 0.48 -8.53
C PHE A 551 11.88 0.19 -7.75
N PRO A 552 10.74 -0.09 -8.42
CA PRO A 552 9.56 -0.58 -7.71
C PRO A 552 9.91 -1.90 -7.03
N LEU A 553 9.66 -1.93 -5.72
CA LEU A 553 10.05 -2.98 -4.78
C LEU A 553 8.96 -4.08 -4.68
N GLY A 554 7.80 -3.84 -5.28
CA GLY A 554 6.74 -4.80 -5.53
C GLY A 554 5.87 -4.38 -6.71
N LEU A 555 4.90 -5.23 -7.07
CA LEU A 555 3.96 -4.97 -8.17
C LEU A 555 3.05 -3.76 -7.86
N GLN A 556 2.52 -3.68 -6.64
CA GLN A 556 1.62 -2.61 -6.19
C GLN A 556 2.25 -1.20 -6.25
N ASP A 557 3.59 -1.08 -6.22
CA ASP A 557 4.29 0.21 -6.32
C ASP A 557 3.93 0.95 -7.60
N SER A 558 3.68 0.20 -8.67
CA SER A 558 3.37 0.70 -10.00
C SER A 558 1.86 0.93 -10.21
N PHE A 559 1.02 0.60 -9.23
CA PHE A 559 -0.41 0.89 -9.33
C PHE A 559 -0.64 2.40 -9.26
N VAL A 560 -1.61 2.84 -10.04
CA VAL A 560 -2.10 4.22 -10.07
C VAL A 560 -3.56 4.17 -9.65
N ASN A 561 -3.88 4.88 -8.58
CA ASN A 561 -5.22 4.86 -7.96
C ASN A 561 -6.36 5.11 -8.97
N SER A 562 -6.16 5.98 -9.97
CA SER A 562 -7.19 6.29 -10.96
C SER A 562 -7.34 5.27 -12.10
N TRP A 563 -6.53 4.22 -12.15
CA TRP A 563 -6.52 3.28 -13.27
C TRP A 563 -7.55 2.15 -13.12
N GLY A 564 -8.05 1.88 -11.91
CA GLY A 564 -8.96 0.76 -11.68
C GLY A 564 -8.39 -0.55 -12.26
N TYR A 565 -9.22 -1.37 -12.92
CA TYR A 565 -8.80 -2.63 -13.54
C TYR A 565 -7.63 -2.48 -14.54
N LEU A 566 -7.33 -1.29 -15.07
CA LEU A 566 -6.14 -1.07 -15.89
C LEU A 566 -4.84 -1.28 -15.10
N ASN A 567 -4.88 -1.23 -13.76
CA ASN A 567 -3.77 -1.63 -12.87
C ASN A 567 -3.40 -3.11 -13.01
N LEU A 568 -4.29 -3.96 -13.54
CA LEU A 568 -3.93 -5.33 -13.91
C LEU A 568 -3.13 -5.38 -15.22
N THR A 569 -3.32 -4.39 -16.10
CA THR A 569 -2.80 -4.43 -17.47
C THR A 569 -1.49 -3.66 -17.61
N LEU A 570 -1.48 -2.37 -17.29
CA LEU A 570 -0.36 -1.48 -17.55
C LEU A 570 0.84 -1.75 -16.61
N PRO A 571 0.66 -1.90 -15.28
CA PRO A 571 1.75 -2.29 -14.37
C PRO A 571 2.33 -3.67 -14.69
N VAL A 572 1.49 -4.63 -15.11
CA VAL A 572 1.95 -5.95 -15.53
C VAL A 572 2.77 -5.84 -16.81
N ILE A 573 2.28 -5.14 -17.85
CA ILE A 573 3.03 -4.86 -19.08
C ILE A 573 4.37 -4.17 -18.77
N ALA A 574 4.36 -3.16 -17.89
CA ALA A 574 5.58 -2.46 -17.46
C ALA A 574 6.54 -3.33 -16.63
N SER A 575 6.05 -4.47 -16.13
CA SER A 575 6.84 -5.47 -15.41
C SER A 575 7.18 -6.68 -16.28
N VAL A 576 6.84 -6.68 -17.57
CA VAL A 576 7.14 -7.77 -18.49
C VAL A 576 8.40 -7.43 -19.31
N PRO A 577 9.36 -8.36 -19.46
CA PRO A 577 10.47 -8.23 -20.42
C PRO A 577 10.06 -7.97 -21.87
N PRO A 578 10.73 -7.05 -22.61
CA PRO A 578 11.85 -6.18 -22.22
C PRO A 578 11.43 -4.84 -21.60
N ILE A 579 10.13 -4.61 -21.44
CA ILE A 579 9.57 -3.31 -21.03
C ILE A 579 10.00 -2.99 -19.61
N ASP A 580 10.09 -3.98 -18.73
CA ASP A 580 10.63 -3.86 -17.38
C ASP A 580 12.04 -3.23 -17.37
N PHE A 581 12.96 -3.73 -18.21
CA PHE A 581 14.32 -3.23 -18.33
C PHE A 581 14.33 -1.79 -18.86
N ALA A 582 13.55 -1.51 -19.91
CA ALA A 582 13.43 -0.17 -20.47
C ALA A 582 12.85 0.83 -19.43
N TRP A 583 11.80 0.44 -18.73
CA TRP A 583 11.12 1.29 -17.74
C TRP A 583 11.98 1.50 -16.48
N ARG A 584 12.60 0.44 -15.97
CA ARG A 584 13.34 0.45 -14.70
C ARG A 584 14.74 1.05 -14.83
N LEU A 585 15.44 0.84 -15.94
CA LEU A 585 16.82 1.31 -16.11
C LEU A 585 16.96 2.41 -17.16
N VAL A 586 16.41 2.24 -18.36
CA VAL A 586 16.61 3.21 -19.45
C VAL A 586 15.83 4.51 -19.19
N ALA A 587 14.58 4.41 -18.73
CA ALA A 587 13.76 5.57 -18.43
C ALA A 587 14.06 6.20 -17.05
N TYR A 588 14.88 5.55 -16.21
CA TYR A 588 15.15 6.00 -14.85
C TYR A 588 15.68 7.44 -14.75
N PRO A 589 16.68 7.90 -15.54
CA PRO A 589 17.18 9.27 -15.47
C PRO A 589 16.08 10.31 -15.73
N PHE A 590 15.18 10.02 -16.66
CA PHE A 590 14.04 10.88 -16.99
C PHE A 590 13.01 10.88 -15.86
N ARG A 591 12.68 9.71 -15.31
CA ARG A 591 11.76 9.60 -14.16
C ARG A 591 12.32 10.36 -12.94
N ARG A 592 13.60 10.19 -12.63
CA ARG A 592 14.28 10.91 -11.53
C ARG A 592 14.25 12.43 -11.71
N ALA A 593 14.34 12.93 -12.94
CA ALA A 593 14.30 14.37 -13.22
C ALA A 593 12.88 14.97 -13.13
N LEU A 594 11.85 14.16 -13.41
CA LEU A 594 10.47 14.61 -13.52
C LEU A 594 9.61 14.27 -12.29
N GLN A 595 9.98 13.24 -11.52
CA GLN A 595 9.22 12.73 -10.38
C GLN A 595 9.98 12.97 -9.07
N ARG A 596 9.23 13.19 -7.99
CA ARG A 596 9.79 13.27 -6.64
C ARG A 596 10.19 11.86 -6.20
N ASN A 597 11.43 11.69 -5.74
CA ASN A 597 11.91 10.45 -5.15
C ASN A 597 11.35 10.29 -3.73
N ASP A 598 10.09 9.89 -3.64
CA ASP A 598 9.46 9.56 -2.37
C ASP A 598 10.04 8.27 -1.79
N PRO A 599 10.25 8.19 -0.47
CA PRO A 599 10.72 6.96 0.14
C PRO A 599 9.65 5.87 0.08
N VAL A 600 10.08 4.60 0.03
CA VAL A 600 9.22 3.45 0.32
C VAL A 600 9.54 2.95 1.72
N PHE A 601 8.53 2.87 2.56
CA PHE A 601 8.60 2.36 3.93
C PHE A 601 8.19 0.89 3.93
N PHE A 602 9.10 0.02 4.40
CA PHE A 602 8.87 -1.43 4.54
C PHE A 602 8.95 -1.83 6.01
N PRO A 603 7.99 -2.59 6.54
CA PRO A 603 8.04 -3.06 7.92
C PRO A 603 9.25 -3.98 8.15
N THR A 604 9.73 -3.98 9.39
CA THR A 604 10.98 -4.61 9.87
C THR A 604 11.11 -6.11 9.54
N GLU A 605 10.01 -6.82 9.35
CA GLU A 605 10.01 -8.28 9.16
C GLU A 605 9.99 -8.75 7.70
N LYS A 606 9.83 -7.86 6.72
CA LYS A 606 9.58 -8.23 5.31
C LYS A 606 10.35 -7.39 4.29
N ILE A 607 11.66 -7.25 4.45
CA ILE A 607 12.48 -6.66 3.38
C ILE A 607 12.70 -7.72 2.28
N PRO A 608 12.51 -7.40 1.00
CA PRO A 608 12.90 -8.29 -0.09
C PRO A 608 14.37 -8.68 0.01
N SER A 609 14.69 -9.97 -0.12
CA SER A 609 16.08 -10.45 0.01
C SER A 609 17.03 -9.88 -1.06
N ARG A 610 16.50 -9.48 -2.22
CA ARG A 610 17.21 -8.84 -3.35
C ARG A 610 16.22 -8.01 -4.15
N LEU A 611 16.71 -6.95 -4.78
CA LEU A 611 15.93 -6.09 -5.68
C LEU A 611 16.39 -6.21 -7.13
N VAL A 612 17.71 -6.26 -7.33
CA VAL A 612 18.33 -6.37 -8.65
C VAL A 612 19.45 -7.39 -8.60
N GLY A 613 19.54 -8.26 -9.60
CA GLY A 613 20.62 -9.22 -9.77
C GLY A 613 21.35 -9.02 -11.09
N LEU A 614 22.67 -9.05 -11.06
CA LEU A 614 23.52 -9.11 -12.26
C LEU A 614 24.17 -10.49 -12.32
N THR A 615 23.93 -11.22 -13.40
CA THR A 615 24.52 -12.55 -13.62
C THR A 615 25.38 -12.54 -14.87
N ALA A 616 26.55 -13.13 -14.78
CA ALA A 616 27.40 -13.40 -15.93
C ALA A 616 27.93 -14.83 -15.83
N GLY A 617 28.06 -15.49 -16.97
CA GLY A 617 28.46 -16.88 -16.96
C GLY A 617 28.77 -17.45 -18.33
N PHE A 618 29.04 -18.74 -18.32
CA PHE A 618 29.35 -19.53 -19.50
C PHE A 618 28.22 -20.51 -19.77
N SER A 619 27.94 -20.73 -21.05
CA SER A 619 26.89 -21.61 -21.51
C SER A 619 27.37 -22.50 -22.63
N ARG A 620 26.82 -23.72 -22.66
CA ARG A 620 26.97 -24.66 -23.76
C ARG A 620 25.61 -24.92 -24.40
N SER A 621 25.51 -24.72 -25.71
CA SER A 621 24.28 -24.91 -26.46
C SER A 621 24.39 -26.04 -27.47
N GLN A 622 23.32 -26.81 -27.59
CA GLN A 622 23.16 -27.86 -28.58
C GLN A 622 21.94 -27.53 -29.44
N PHE A 623 22.14 -27.47 -30.75
CA PHE A 623 21.11 -27.18 -31.73
C PHE A 623 20.58 -28.48 -32.35
N ASN A 624 19.36 -28.46 -32.88
CA ASN A 624 18.87 -29.51 -33.76
C ASN A 624 19.57 -29.46 -35.13
N GLU A 625 19.61 -30.60 -35.81
CA GLU A 625 20.30 -30.76 -37.10
C GLU A 625 19.74 -29.85 -38.20
N GLU A 626 18.46 -29.46 -38.11
CA GLU A 626 17.81 -28.57 -39.08
C GLU A 626 18.49 -27.19 -39.19
N VAL A 627 19.17 -26.73 -38.14
CA VAL A 627 19.91 -25.45 -38.16
C VAL A 627 21.06 -25.49 -39.16
N ALA A 628 21.63 -26.66 -39.47
CA ALA A 628 22.65 -26.79 -40.49
C ALA A 628 22.16 -26.38 -41.88
N LEU A 629 20.85 -26.36 -42.14
CA LEU A 629 20.29 -25.86 -43.40
C LEU A 629 20.63 -24.39 -43.65
N LEU A 630 20.99 -23.62 -42.62
CA LEU A 630 21.48 -22.25 -42.78
C LEU A 630 22.79 -22.18 -43.57
N VAL A 631 23.57 -23.26 -43.64
CA VAL A 631 24.75 -23.37 -44.52
C VAL A 631 24.38 -23.10 -45.97
N LEU A 632 23.18 -23.51 -46.38
CA LEU A 632 22.69 -23.37 -47.74
C LEU A 632 21.83 -22.12 -47.94
N ASN A 633 21.75 -21.22 -46.96
CA ASN A 633 20.89 -20.03 -47.03
C ASN A 633 21.59 -18.80 -47.62
N GLY A 634 20.86 -17.98 -48.38
CA GLY A 634 21.37 -16.75 -49.00
C GLY A 634 22.49 -16.97 -50.04
N ASP A 635 23.25 -15.92 -50.31
CA ASP A 635 24.34 -15.92 -51.30
C ASP A 635 25.43 -16.99 -51.04
N PRO A 636 25.93 -17.20 -49.79
CA PRO A 636 26.88 -18.27 -49.51
C PRO A 636 26.31 -19.66 -49.80
N GLY A 637 25.01 -19.82 -49.61
CA GLY A 637 24.30 -21.06 -49.87
C GLY A 637 24.19 -21.41 -51.34
N ILE A 638 23.85 -20.41 -52.17
CA ILE A 638 23.82 -20.55 -53.63
C ILE A 638 25.21 -20.92 -54.15
N GLU A 639 26.26 -20.25 -53.67
CA GLU A 639 27.63 -20.56 -54.09
C GLU A 639 28.02 -22.00 -53.70
N GLN A 640 27.66 -22.46 -52.50
CA GLN A 640 27.91 -23.84 -52.08
C GLN A 640 27.15 -24.88 -52.92
N LEU A 641 25.90 -24.60 -53.31
CA LEU A 641 25.16 -25.50 -54.20
C LEU A 641 25.74 -25.53 -55.61
N VAL A 642 26.20 -24.39 -56.13
CA VAL A 642 26.92 -24.33 -57.40
C VAL A 642 28.22 -25.14 -57.32
N MET A 643 28.95 -25.03 -56.21
CA MET A 643 30.16 -25.84 -56.00
C MET A 643 29.84 -27.34 -55.96
N PHE A 644 28.82 -27.77 -55.21
CA PHE A 644 28.36 -29.17 -55.23
C PHE A 644 27.97 -29.64 -56.63
N ALA A 645 27.25 -28.81 -57.41
CA ALA A 645 26.82 -29.17 -58.76
C ALA A 645 28.00 -29.24 -59.76
N ILE A 646 29.05 -28.44 -59.56
CA ILE A 646 30.27 -28.46 -60.38
C ILE A 646 31.13 -29.69 -60.03
N THR A 647 31.30 -30.00 -58.74
CA THR A 647 32.17 -31.09 -58.30
C THR A 647 31.51 -32.46 -58.42
N GLU A 648 30.19 -32.55 -58.26
CA GLU A 648 29.40 -33.79 -58.32
C GLU A 648 28.20 -33.64 -59.27
N PRO A 649 28.43 -33.56 -60.60
CA PRO A 649 27.37 -33.35 -61.58
C PRO A 649 26.37 -34.52 -61.68
N ASP A 650 26.77 -35.72 -61.24
CA ASP A 650 25.91 -36.91 -61.21
C ASP A 650 24.98 -36.95 -59.97
N GLY A 651 25.11 -35.98 -59.07
CA GLY A 651 24.29 -35.80 -57.89
C GLY A 651 24.83 -36.47 -56.62
N LEU A 652 24.14 -36.20 -55.50
CA LEU A 652 24.53 -36.67 -54.16
C LEU A 652 23.86 -38.00 -53.80
N VAL A 653 24.56 -38.84 -53.03
CA VAL A 653 24.06 -40.12 -52.47
C VAL A 653 23.50 -39.91 -51.07
N SER A 654 24.20 -39.13 -50.25
CA SER A 654 23.77 -38.78 -48.90
C SER A 654 24.30 -37.40 -48.51
N ALA A 655 23.58 -36.76 -47.60
CA ALA A 655 24.03 -35.55 -46.92
C ALA A 655 23.70 -35.70 -45.44
N ALA A 656 24.64 -35.35 -44.58
CA ALA A 656 24.48 -35.37 -43.13
C ALA A 656 24.82 -33.98 -42.57
N ALA A 657 23.90 -33.43 -41.80
CA ALA A 657 24.10 -32.21 -41.04
C ALA A 657 24.96 -32.51 -39.80
N ASP A 658 25.94 -31.66 -39.53
CA ASP A 658 26.73 -31.67 -38.30
C ASP A 658 26.71 -30.26 -37.70
N VAL A 659 26.19 -30.16 -36.48
CA VAL A 659 26.12 -28.92 -35.69
C VAL A 659 26.79 -29.15 -34.34
N PRO A 660 28.11 -28.93 -34.24
CA PRO A 660 28.83 -29.05 -32.98
C PRO A 660 28.21 -28.16 -31.88
N PRO A 661 28.28 -28.58 -30.60
CA PRO A 661 27.85 -27.75 -29.49
C PRO A 661 28.61 -26.43 -29.45
N ALA A 662 27.88 -25.35 -29.19
CA ALA A 662 28.42 -24.00 -29.14
C ALA A 662 28.69 -23.57 -27.72
N GLU A 663 29.82 -22.91 -27.51
CA GLU A 663 30.28 -22.41 -26.22
C GLU A 663 30.26 -20.89 -26.23
N HIS A 664 29.64 -20.27 -25.23
CA HIS A 664 29.45 -18.81 -25.23
C HIS A 664 29.27 -18.19 -23.86
N TRP A 665 29.41 -16.87 -23.82
CA TRP A 665 29.12 -16.05 -22.66
C TRP A 665 27.68 -15.55 -22.70
N TRP A 666 27.09 -15.44 -21.53
CA TRP A 666 25.78 -14.83 -21.35
C TRP A 666 25.79 -13.86 -20.18
N TRP A 667 24.93 -12.86 -20.28
CA TRP A 667 24.71 -11.85 -19.26
C TRP A 667 23.23 -11.75 -18.98
N GLN A 668 22.88 -11.53 -17.72
CA GLN A 668 21.49 -11.39 -17.31
C GLN A 668 21.34 -10.33 -16.24
N ILE A 669 20.24 -9.59 -16.35
CA ILE A 669 19.76 -8.67 -15.33
C ILE A 669 18.42 -9.21 -14.84
N SER A 670 18.32 -9.41 -13.52
CA SER A 670 17.10 -9.89 -12.87
C SER A 670 16.48 -8.78 -12.02
N PHE A 671 15.18 -8.55 -12.15
CA PHE A 671 14.41 -7.71 -11.22
C PHE A 671 13.52 -8.60 -10.37
N TYR A 672 13.71 -8.53 -9.06
CA TYR A 672 12.93 -9.31 -8.09
C TYR A 672 11.64 -8.56 -7.78
N LEU A 673 10.50 -9.21 -8.01
CA LEU A 673 9.16 -8.63 -7.81
C LEU A 673 8.52 -9.09 -6.48
N GLY A 674 9.23 -9.96 -5.76
CA GLY A 674 8.87 -10.53 -4.46
C GLY A 674 9.80 -11.69 -4.13
N ASP A 675 9.47 -12.47 -3.09
CA ASP A 675 10.34 -13.54 -2.58
C ASP A 675 10.53 -14.73 -3.52
N ARG A 676 9.58 -14.93 -4.45
CA ARG A 676 9.58 -16.08 -5.36
C ARG A 676 9.52 -15.72 -6.83
N PHE A 677 9.18 -14.48 -7.16
CA PHE A 677 8.93 -14.09 -8.54
C PHE A 677 9.94 -13.05 -9.00
N SER A 678 10.54 -13.31 -10.15
CA SER A 678 11.48 -12.38 -10.77
C SER A 678 11.32 -12.36 -12.27
N THR A 679 11.74 -11.25 -12.86
CA THR A 679 11.84 -11.05 -14.31
C THR A 679 13.30 -11.04 -14.67
N GLN A 680 13.66 -11.68 -15.77
CA GLN A 680 15.04 -11.88 -16.20
C GLN A 680 15.21 -11.42 -17.63
N ASN A 681 16.18 -10.55 -17.85
CA ASN A 681 16.54 -10.03 -19.17
C ASN A 681 17.95 -10.56 -19.49
N THR A 682 18.01 -11.55 -20.36
CA THR A 682 19.24 -12.24 -20.76
C THR A 682 19.70 -11.77 -22.13
N LEU A 683 20.99 -11.47 -22.26
CA LEU A 683 21.66 -11.26 -23.53
C LEU A 683 22.68 -12.39 -23.73
N LEU A 684 22.64 -13.00 -24.91
CA LEU A 684 23.52 -14.10 -25.29
C LEU A 684 24.11 -13.80 -26.67
N HIS A 685 25.40 -14.07 -26.80
CA HIS A 685 26.10 -14.02 -28.08
C HIS A 685 26.85 -15.32 -28.31
N SER A 686 26.50 -16.05 -29.37
CA SER A 686 27.05 -17.36 -29.68
C SER A 686 27.64 -17.39 -31.09
N ARG A 687 28.75 -18.13 -31.21
CA ARG A 687 29.35 -18.54 -32.48
C ARG A 687 29.35 -20.06 -32.55
N SER A 688 28.89 -20.62 -33.66
CA SER A 688 28.75 -22.08 -33.81
C SER A 688 29.13 -22.49 -35.22
N ASP A 689 29.90 -23.56 -35.38
CA ASP A 689 30.12 -24.14 -36.71
C ASP A 689 28.86 -24.85 -37.19
N LEU A 690 28.50 -24.65 -38.45
CA LEU A 690 27.46 -25.41 -39.15
C LEU A 690 28.10 -26.12 -40.33
N ARG A 691 27.84 -27.43 -40.47
CA ARG A 691 28.43 -28.24 -41.55
C ARG A 691 27.39 -29.13 -42.19
N ILE A 692 27.51 -29.30 -43.50
CA ILE A 692 26.83 -30.34 -44.26
C ILE A 692 27.90 -31.17 -44.95
N ASN A 693 28.01 -32.43 -44.55
CA ASN A 693 28.90 -33.40 -45.16
C ASN A 693 28.09 -34.21 -46.17
N ALA A 694 28.41 -34.08 -47.45
CA ALA A 694 27.72 -34.78 -48.52
C ALA A 694 28.66 -35.77 -49.21
N VAL A 695 28.13 -36.93 -49.59
CA VAL A 695 28.85 -37.95 -50.36
C VAL A 695 28.26 -37.99 -51.76
N GLY A 696 29.09 -37.71 -52.76
CA GLY A 696 28.73 -37.77 -54.17
C GLY A 696 28.55 -39.19 -54.69
N ARG A 697 27.93 -39.35 -55.86
CA ARG A 697 27.79 -40.67 -56.52
C ARG A 697 29.11 -41.27 -56.95
N THR A 698 30.14 -40.45 -57.11
CA THR A 698 31.52 -40.88 -57.35
C THR A 698 32.17 -41.52 -56.11
N GLY A 699 31.55 -41.38 -54.93
CA GLY A 699 32.08 -41.79 -53.62
C GLY A 699 32.95 -40.72 -52.95
N THR A 700 33.12 -39.55 -53.56
CA THR A 700 33.88 -38.43 -52.98
C THR A 700 33.06 -37.73 -51.90
N SER A 701 33.69 -37.38 -50.77
CA SER A 701 33.06 -36.62 -49.68
C SER A 701 33.40 -35.15 -49.81
N HIS A 702 32.39 -34.31 -49.72
CA HIS A 702 32.47 -32.86 -49.75
C HIS A 702 31.89 -32.25 -48.49
N THR A 703 32.47 -31.15 -48.01
CA THR A 703 32.02 -30.44 -46.81
C THR A 703 31.71 -28.99 -47.12
N ALA A 704 30.44 -28.64 -46.97
CA ALA A 704 29.93 -27.28 -46.94
C ALA A 704 29.90 -26.79 -45.49
N ALA A 705 30.51 -25.64 -45.19
CA ALA A 705 30.63 -25.15 -43.82
C ALA A 705 30.45 -23.64 -43.72
N THR A 706 29.77 -23.19 -42.67
CA THR A 706 29.61 -21.77 -42.29
C THR A 706 29.71 -21.60 -40.78
N GLU A 707 30.00 -20.41 -40.29
CA GLU A 707 29.89 -20.05 -38.87
C GLU A 707 28.56 -19.32 -38.62
N LEU A 708 27.77 -19.81 -37.68
CA LEU A 708 26.56 -19.15 -37.20
C LEU A 708 26.95 -18.07 -36.18
N ASN A 709 26.73 -16.82 -36.53
CA ASN A 709 26.83 -15.70 -35.59
C ASN A 709 25.41 -15.38 -35.09
N LEU A 710 25.13 -15.76 -33.85
CA LEU A 710 23.81 -15.68 -33.24
C LEU A 710 23.83 -14.73 -32.04
N TRP A 711 22.87 -13.82 -32.04
CA TRP A 711 22.53 -13.01 -30.89
C TRP A 711 21.13 -13.34 -30.42
N GLU A 712 20.94 -13.28 -29.11
CA GLU A 712 19.64 -13.45 -28.51
C GLU A 712 19.44 -12.50 -27.34
N TYR A 713 18.30 -11.82 -27.37
CA TYR A 713 17.71 -11.20 -26.20
C TYR A 713 16.55 -12.07 -25.73
N ALA A 714 16.61 -12.58 -24.51
CA ALA A 714 15.57 -13.43 -23.93
C ALA A 714 15.01 -12.80 -22.65
N GLY A 715 13.71 -12.52 -22.66
CA GLY A 715 12.94 -12.07 -21.51
C GLY A 715 12.23 -13.24 -20.85
N SER A 716 12.40 -13.44 -19.54
CA SER A 716 11.85 -14.59 -18.81
C SER A 716 11.17 -14.19 -17.53
N PHE A 717 10.09 -14.89 -17.19
CA PHE A 717 9.57 -14.96 -15.83
C PHE A 717 10.18 -16.17 -15.13
N ARG A 718 10.66 -15.94 -13.90
CA ARG A 718 11.25 -16.98 -13.05
C ARG A 718 10.43 -17.10 -11.76
N TYR A 719 10.11 -18.34 -11.41
CA TYR A 719 9.46 -18.70 -10.16
C TYR A 719 10.37 -19.63 -9.33
N ASP A 720 10.75 -19.17 -8.14
CA ASP A 720 11.53 -19.93 -7.17
C ASP A 720 10.60 -20.85 -6.35
N LEU A 721 10.91 -22.15 -6.35
CA LEU A 721 10.15 -23.14 -5.62
C LEU A 721 10.36 -23.05 -4.09
N THR A 722 11.48 -22.46 -3.66
CA THR A 722 11.85 -22.27 -2.24
C THR A 722 12.51 -20.91 -2.02
N GLY A 723 12.31 -20.32 -0.83
CA GLY A 723 12.95 -19.05 -0.43
C GLY A 723 14.30 -19.20 0.30
N ARG A 724 14.88 -20.40 0.32
CA ARG A 724 16.06 -20.74 1.15
C ARG A 724 17.38 -20.40 0.45
N ALA A 725 18.51 -20.82 1.03
CA ALA A 725 19.84 -20.65 0.42
C ALA A 725 19.99 -21.45 -0.88
N LEU A 726 19.35 -22.61 -0.97
CA LEU A 726 19.17 -23.37 -2.20
C LEU A 726 17.80 -23.07 -2.80
N ARG A 727 17.77 -22.53 -4.02
CA ARG A 727 16.55 -22.10 -4.73
C ARG A 727 16.43 -22.82 -6.07
N PRO A 728 15.73 -23.96 -6.11
CA PRO A 728 15.29 -24.54 -7.37
C PRO A 728 14.26 -23.61 -8.02
N PHE A 729 14.32 -23.43 -9.33
CA PHE A 729 13.43 -22.51 -10.03
C PHE A 729 12.99 -23.05 -11.38
N LEU A 730 11.83 -22.54 -11.82
CA LEU A 730 11.31 -22.71 -13.18
C LEU A 730 11.31 -21.36 -13.87
N LYS A 731 11.53 -21.36 -15.19
CA LYS A 731 11.39 -20.16 -16.01
C LYS A 731 10.69 -20.42 -17.32
N LEU A 732 9.95 -19.42 -17.79
CA LEU A 732 9.26 -19.39 -19.08
C LEU A 732 9.42 -17.99 -19.67
N GLY A 733 9.60 -17.89 -20.97
CA GLY A 733 9.78 -16.60 -21.60
C GLY A 733 9.73 -16.63 -23.12
N TYR A 734 10.09 -15.50 -23.67
CA TYR A 734 10.19 -15.27 -25.11
C TYR A 734 11.35 -14.32 -25.40
N GLY A 735 11.75 -14.25 -26.67
CA GLY A 735 12.91 -13.47 -27.05
C GLY A 735 12.96 -13.11 -28.52
N TRP A 736 14.02 -12.37 -28.83
CA TRP A 736 14.44 -12.07 -30.18
C TRP A 736 15.74 -12.81 -30.39
N THR A 737 15.71 -13.80 -31.26
CA THR A 737 16.91 -14.47 -31.76
C THR A 737 17.14 -13.98 -33.18
N TRP A 738 18.29 -13.37 -33.42
CA TRP A 738 18.72 -12.94 -34.75
C TRP A 738 20.11 -13.49 -35.04
N TYR A 739 20.32 -13.88 -36.29
CA TYR A 739 21.49 -14.65 -36.66
C TYR A 739 21.88 -14.42 -38.11
N ARG A 740 23.11 -14.78 -38.45
CA ARG A 740 23.59 -14.89 -39.83
C ARG A 740 24.59 -16.03 -39.95
N ALA A 741 24.63 -16.66 -41.12
CA ALA A 741 25.73 -17.53 -41.51
C ALA A 741 26.85 -16.64 -42.09
N GLU A 742 28.06 -16.76 -41.56
CA GLU A 742 29.26 -16.02 -41.99
C GLU A 742 30.42 -16.98 -42.26
N ASN A 743 31.49 -16.48 -42.88
CA ASN A 743 32.72 -17.26 -43.12
C ASN A 743 32.51 -18.57 -43.90
N GLY A 744 31.63 -18.58 -44.90
CA GLY A 744 31.31 -19.76 -45.70
C GLY A 744 32.51 -20.37 -46.44
N ARG A 745 32.59 -21.70 -46.46
CA ARG A 745 33.66 -22.50 -47.04
C ARG A 745 33.12 -23.76 -47.72
N PHE A 746 33.75 -24.15 -48.81
CA PHE A 746 33.53 -25.44 -49.47
C PHE A 746 34.86 -26.21 -49.53
N ASP A 747 34.90 -27.41 -48.97
CA ASP A 747 36.12 -28.23 -48.83
C ASP A 747 37.31 -27.46 -48.22
N GLY A 748 37.01 -26.58 -47.26
CA GLY A 748 37.99 -25.73 -46.58
C GLY A 748 38.41 -24.47 -47.35
N ILE A 749 37.97 -24.29 -48.59
CA ILE A 749 38.25 -23.11 -49.42
C ILE A 749 37.17 -22.04 -49.16
N PRO A 750 37.55 -20.79 -48.81
CA PRO A 750 36.59 -19.70 -48.62
C PRO A 750 35.79 -19.40 -49.90
N LEU A 751 34.50 -19.13 -49.72
CA LEU A 751 33.62 -18.68 -50.79
C LEU A 751 33.92 -17.24 -51.21
N THR A 752 33.50 -16.88 -52.42
CA THR A 752 33.58 -15.52 -52.97
C THR A 752 32.62 -14.57 -52.24
N SER A 753 31.44 -15.07 -51.88
CA SER A 753 30.46 -14.39 -51.04
C SER A 753 30.29 -15.17 -49.73
N PRO A 754 31.21 -15.03 -48.75
CA PRO A 754 31.26 -15.88 -47.57
C PRO A 754 30.22 -15.53 -46.50
N ASP A 755 29.63 -14.33 -46.55
CA ASP A 755 28.76 -13.80 -45.49
C ASP A 755 27.32 -13.62 -45.97
N GLY A 756 26.37 -14.18 -45.22
CA GLY A 756 24.94 -13.98 -45.41
C GLY A 756 24.41 -12.73 -44.70
N ARG A 757 23.19 -12.33 -45.06
CA ARG A 757 22.46 -11.25 -44.40
C ARG A 757 22.03 -11.64 -42.97
N TRP A 758 21.77 -10.63 -42.13
CA TRP A 758 21.08 -10.85 -40.86
C TRP A 758 19.63 -11.27 -41.09
N LEU A 759 19.22 -12.30 -40.36
CA LEU A 759 17.88 -12.86 -40.38
C LEU A 759 17.21 -12.59 -39.04
N SER A 760 15.91 -12.29 -39.07
CA SER A 760 15.10 -11.99 -37.87
C SER A 760 15.63 -10.85 -36.99
N GLN A 761 16.41 -9.91 -37.56
CA GLN A 761 16.93 -8.77 -36.82
C GLN A 761 15.79 -7.83 -36.41
N PRO A 762 15.71 -7.41 -35.14
CA PRO A 762 14.70 -6.44 -34.72
C PRO A 762 14.87 -5.11 -35.45
N SER A 763 13.79 -4.61 -36.06
CA SER A 763 13.75 -3.29 -36.73
C SER A 763 12.43 -2.57 -36.47
N PHE A 764 12.48 -1.23 -36.45
CA PHE A 764 11.29 -0.38 -36.42
C PHE A 764 10.60 -0.23 -37.78
N ASP A 765 11.19 -0.80 -38.85
CA ASP A 765 10.65 -0.70 -40.21
C ASP A 765 9.35 -1.51 -40.39
N SER A 766 9.13 -2.55 -39.57
CA SER A 766 7.89 -3.33 -39.59
C SER A 766 7.49 -3.83 -38.20
N LEU A 767 6.18 -3.84 -37.92
CA LEU A 767 5.62 -4.40 -36.68
C LEU A 767 5.96 -5.89 -36.50
N GLY A 768 6.14 -6.63 -37.60
CA GLY A 768 6.46 -8.06 -37.56
C GLY A 768 7.86 -8.35 -37.04
N ASP A 769 8.79 -7.41 -37.26
CA ASP A 769 10.21 -7.51 -36.84
C ASP A 769 10.41 -7.01 -35.39
N LEU A 770 9.42 -6.29 -34.84
CA LEU A 770 9.39 -5.90 -33.43
C LEU A 770 8.86 -7.00 -32.51
N LEU A 771 8.14 -8.00 -33.04
CA LEU A 771 7.58 -9.08 -32.23
C LEU A 771 8.64 -10.15 -31.89
N PRO A 772 8.53 -10.82 -30.72
CA PRO A 772 9.42 -11.92 -30.36
C PRO A 772 9.45 -13.01 -31.45
N SER A 773 10.65 -13.51 -31.76
CA SER A 773 10.87 -14.58 -32.75
C SER A 773 11.06 -15.96 -32.12
N SER A 774 11.27 -16.01 -30.80
CA SER A 774 11.52 -17.24 -30.05
C SER A 774 10.72 -17.32 -28.75
N TRP A 775 10.45 -18.54 -28.30
CA TRP A 775 9.93 -18.83 -26.96
C TRP A 775 10.83 -19.85 -26.29
N HIS A 776 10.89 -19.82 -24.96
CA HIS A 776 11.75 -20.71 -24.20
C HIS A 776 11.17 -21.07 -22.86
N TRP A 777 11.59 -22.21 -22.34
CA TRP A 777 11.28 -22.66 -20.99
C TRP A 777 12.50 -23.36 -20.42
N GLY A 778 12.61 -23.36 -19.09
CA GLY A 778 13.76 -23.93 -18.44
C GLY A 778 13.55 -24.15 -16.95
N ALA A 779 14.53 -24.80 -16.36
CA ALA A 779 14.62 -25.01 -14.93
C ALA A 779 16.07 -24.85 -14.50
N GLY A 780 16.27 -24.47 -13.24
CA GLY A 780 17.61 -24.29 -12.71
C GLY A 780 17.65 -24.37 -11.20
N LEU A 781 18.86 -24.18 -10.70
CA LEU A 781 19.19 -24.20 -9.30
C LEU A 781 20.11 -23.03 -8.99
N GLU A 782 19.72 -22.21 -8.03
CA GLU A 782 20.56 -21.14 -7.49
C GLU A 782 21.01 -21.49 -6.07
N LEU A 783 22.31 -21.42 -5.83
CA LEU A 783 22.91 -21.58 -4.51
C LEU A 783 23.46 -20.23 -4.03
N VAL A 784 22.80 -19.64 -3.04
CA VAL A 784 23.28 -18.43 -2.36
C VAL A 784 24.50 -18.81 -1.52
N SER A 785 25.68 -18.53 -2.06
CA SER A 785 26.98 -18.96 -1.56
C SER A 785 27.50 -18.02 -0.48
N TYR A 786 27.12 -16.74 -0.56
CA TYR A 786 27.40 -15.73 0.44
C TYR A 786 26.20 -14.78 0.53
N ARG A 787 25.71 -14.57 1.75
CA ARG A 787 24.83 -13.45 2.08
C ARG A 787 25.64 -12.44 2.87
N SER A 788 25.63 -11.19 2.44
CA SER A 788 26.21 -10.16 3.28
C SER A 788 25.37 -10.01 4.56
N GLY A 789 26.04 -10.00 5.71
CA GLY A 789 25.41 -9.60 6.97
C GLY A 789 25.29 -8.08 7.14
N ALA A 790 25.77 -7.30 6.15
CA ALA A 790 25.64 -5.85 6.15
C ALA A 790 24.23 -5.44 5.72
N PRO A 791 23.63 -4.42 6.35
CA PRO A 791 22.32 -3.92 5.96
C PRO A 791 22.33 -3.43 4.50
N PHE A 792 21.32 -3.84 3.73
CA PHE A 792 21.05 -3.38 2.36
C PHE A 792 21.11 -1.84 2.28
N PRO A 793 21.60 -1.21 1.18
CA PRO A 793 22.14 -1.77 -0.05
C PRO A 793 23.62 -2.10 0.09
N GLY A 794 24.17 -2.03 1.31
CA GLY A 794 25.54 -2.43 1.61
C GLY A 794 25.74 -3.94 1.62
N GLY A 795 24.67 -4.72 1.38
CA GLY A 795 24.72 -6.16 1.24
C GLY A 795 24.86 -6.57 -0.22
N ILE A 796 26.01 -7.11 -0.61
CA ILE A 796 26.15 -7.80 -1.89
C ILE A 796 26.04 -9.29 -1.63
N ASP A 797 25.02 -9.91 -2.22
CA ASP A 797 24.87 -11.36 -2.22
C ASP A 797 25.60 -11.96 -3.41
N PHE A 798 26.30 -13.08 -3.20
CA PHE A 798 26.87 -13.87 -4.29
C PHE A 798 26.21 -15.24 -4.34
N SER A 799 25.77 -15.62 -5.53
CA SER A 799 25.17 -16.93 -5.78
C SER A 799 25.68 -17.57 -7.05
N LEU A 800 25.76 -18.90 -7.04
CA LEU A 800 26.03 -19.71 -8.22
C LEU A 800 24.71 -20.18 -8.80
N VAL A 801 24.52 -19.97 -10.10
CA VAL A 801 23.32 -20.38 -10.83
C VAL A 801 23.71 -21.42 -11.87
N ALA A 802 23.02 -22.56 -11.87
CA ALA A 802 23.06 -23.54 -12.94
C ALA A 802 21.65 -23.67 -13.54
N GLU A 803 21.52 -23.55 -14.86
CA GLU A 803 20.21 -23.64 -15.53
C GLU A 803 20.28 -24.41 -16.85
N ALA A 804 19.17 -25.05 -17.18
CA ALA A 804 18.93 -25.69 -18.46
C ALA A 804 17.70 -25.03 -19.11
N THR A 805 17.86 -24.54 -20.34
CA THR A 805 16.81 -23.84 -21.09
C THR A 805 16.64 -24.48 -22.45
N ARG A 806 15.40 -24.73 -22.88
CA ARG A 806 15.05 -25.09 -24.25
C ARG A 806 14.43 -23.88 -24.92
N THR A 807 15.03 -23.43 -26.03
CA THR A 807 14.54 -22.33 -26.86
C THR A 807 14.08 -22.88 -28.20
N HIS A 808 12.92 -22.41 -28.66
CA HIS A 808 12.38 -22.71 -29.98
C HIS A 808 12.17 -21.41 -30.76
N ALA A 809 12.70 -21.35 -31.98
CA ALA A 809 12.51 -20.23 -32.90
C ALA A 809 12.16 -20.74 -34.30
N SER A 810 11.36 -19.99 -35.06
CA SER A 810 11.16 -20.28 -36.48
C SER A 810 12.38 -19.83 -37.28
N LEU A 811 12.96 -20.71 -38.10
CA LEU A 811 14.03 -20.31 -39.02
C LEU A 811 13.45 -19.55 -40.21
N ASP A 812 14.06 -18.43 -40.56
CA ASP A 812 13.72 -17.65 -41.75
C ASP A 812 14.70 -18.04 -42.87
N VAL A 813 14.32 -19.07 -43.62
CA VAL A 813 15.12 -19.65 -44.71
C VAL A 813 14.52 -19.20 -46.04
N ASP A 814 15.37 -18.83 -47.00
CA ASP A 814 14.91 -18.35 -48.29
C ASP A 814 14.04 -19.40 -49.02
N THR A 815 12.97 -18.94 -49.66
CA THR A 815 11.87 -19.77 -50.15
C THR A 815 12.29 -20.81 -51.21
N TRP A 816 13.42 -20.60 -51.87
CA TRP A 816 13.95 -21.50 -52.89
C TRP A 816 14.53 -22.79 -52.32
N LEU A 817 14.95 -22.81 -51.04
CA LEU A 817 15.38 -24.02 -50.32
C LEU A 817 14.21 -24.97 -50.00
N LEU A 818 12.99 -24.44 -49.92
CA LEU A 818 11.79 -25.20 -49.55
C LEU A 818 11.10 -25.84 -50.78
N ILE A 819 11.60 -25.59 -52.00
CA ILE A 819 10.99 -26.05 -53.26
C ILE A 819 11.47 -27.45 -53.67
N ASP A 820 12.57 -27.98 -53.10
CA ASP A 820 13.21 -29.21 -53.59
C ASP A 820 12.94 -30.49 -52.76
N GLN A 821 11.96 -30.47 -51.84
CA GLN A 821 11.56 -31.68 -51.10
C GLN A 821 10.28 -32.37 -51.61
N SER A 822 9.72 -31.96 -52.75
CA SER A 822 8.56 -32.66 -53.34
C SER A 822 8.63 -32.78 -54.85
N SER A 823 9.44 -33.72 -55.35
CA SER A 823 9.14 -34.27 -56.66
C SER A 823 7.91 -35.18 -56.55
N ASN A 824 6.83 -34.75 -57.21
CA ASN A 824 5.54 -35.43 -57.46
C ASN A 824 4.38 -35.20 -56.47
N ASN A 825 3.86 -33.97 -56.38
CA ASN A 825 2.42 -33.67 -56.55
C ASN A 825 2.13 -32.20 -56.16
N PHE A 826 1.77 -31.39 -57.14
CA PHE A 826 1.68 -29.93 -57.03
C PHE A 826 0.35 -29.41 -56.42
N GLN A 827 -0.29 -30.14 -55.50
CA GLN A 827 -1.57 -29.69 -54.93
C GLN A 827 -1.76 -29.70 -53.41
N ASP A 828 -0.83 -30.20 -52.59
CA ASP A 828 -0.98 -30.11 -51.12
C ASP A 828 0.36 -29.97 -50.37
N SER A 829 1.22 -29.02 -50.78
CA SER A 829 2.44 -28.70 -50.04
C SER A 829 2.17 -27.67 -48.94
N VAL A 830 1.84 -28.17 -47.75
CA VAL A 830 2.09 -27.43 -46.51
C VAL A 830 3.61 -27.28 -46.40
N ILE A 831 4.12 -26.05 -46.55
CA ILE A 831 5.53 -25.73 -46.29
C ILE A 831 5.84 -26.18 -44.85
N GLN A 832 6.64 -27.24 -44.68
CA GLN A 832 7.17 -27.60 -43.37
C GLN A 832 8.08 -26.46 -42.93
N GLN A 833 7.65 -25.75 -41.90
CA GLN A 833 8.39 -24.64 -41.34
C GLN A 833 9.57 -25.22 -40.53
N VAL A 834 10.79 -24.98 -40.99
CA VAL A 834 12.02 -25.44 -40.33
C VAL A 834 12.19 -24.68 -39.01
N GLY A 835 12.50 -25.39 -37.93
CA GLY A 835 12.62 -24.83 -36.58
C GLY A 835 14.06 -24.84 -36.07
N MET A 836 14.45 -23.81 -35.32
CA MET A 836 15.64 -23.83 -34.48
C MET A 836 15.24 -24.25 -33.07
N ASP A 837 15.56 -25.48 -32.70
CA ASP A 837 15.47 -25.99 -31.33
C ASP A 837 16.86 -25.98 -30.70
N ARG A 838 17.02 -25.28 -29.57
CA ARG A 838 18.29 -25.16 -28.86
C ARG A 838 18.14 -25.53 -27.39
N TRP A 839 18.93 -26.50 -26.92
CA TRP A 839 19.15 -26.73 -25.50
C TRP A 839 20.38 -25.96 -25.04
N THR A 840 20.24 -25.11 -24.02
CA THR A 840 21.33 -24.34 -23.44
C THR A 840 21.50 -24.71 -21.98
N PHE A 841 22.70 -25.15 -21.60
CA PHE A 841 23.12 -25.36 -20.23
C PHE A 841 24.04 -24.23 -19.81
N SER A 842 23.66 -23.47 -18.79
CA SER A 842 24.37 -22.28 -18.32
C SER A 842 24.85 -22.46 -16.89
N LEU A 843 26.06 -21.98 -16.62
CA LEU A 843 26.60 -21.80 -15.27
C LEU A 843 27.04 -20.34 -15.12
N GLY A 844 26.57 -19.67 -14.07
CA GLY A 844 26.86 -18.26 -13.85
C GLY A 844 27.05 -17.90 -12.38
N LEU A 845 27.69 -16.74 -12.17
CA LEU A 845 27.78 -16.08 -10.88
C LEU A 845 26.83 -14.89 -10.89
N THR A 846 25.94 -14.84 -9.91
CA THR A 846 25.00 -13.74 -9.69
C THR A 846 25.49 -12.89 -8.53
N MET A 847 25.52 -11.58 -8.77
CA MET A 847 25.69 -10.55 -7.76
C MET A 847 24.33 -9.89 -7.52
N GLY A 848 23.76 -10.10 -6.33
CA GLY A 848 22.49 -9.52 -5.90
C GLY A 848 22.71 -8.27 -5.08
N LEU A 849 21.95 -7.21 -5.38
CA LEU A 849 21.75 -6.04 -4.55
C LEU A 849 20.45 -6.17 -3.78
#